data_AF-A0A800F7U9-F1
#
_entry.id   AF-A0A800F7U9-F1
#
_cell.length_a   1.000
_cell.length_b   1.000
_cell.length_c   1.000
_cell.angle_alpha   90.00
_cell.angle_beta   90.00
_cell.angle_gamma   90.00
#
_symmetry.space_group_name_H-M   'P 1'
#
loop_
_entity.id
_entity.type
_entity.pdbx_description
1 polymer ?
#
loop_
_entity_poly.entity_id
_entity_poly.type
_entity_poly.pdbx_seq_one_letter_code
_entity_poly.pdbx_strand_id
1 'polypeptide(L)'
;MAGVVVLAGVLAGLVGQGRSRRVAGDFDAYWGTRSARAELALDSRLQRLLERGDDAVDRIGRLANVSGESGSVDRLREVRLQTGMTVVAIYGADGEFLLWDGTHRGVVPSELRTGSGRYLYRDRPLFSYLYFTAPIPGGGTAMAGALMKANLPQSLESYPGDFVTSFRDDIGEDLRVLRADRATGDDVLDLEWEGDALFSVSLVRPTQEQRLREVRSLWSRVVGALALVAWLLLAFTSGAERSDRAAAALTPLGLAFLIPVGAATGSPPLFTAVDFVLPGYVPVTFERVLLLAMAAAVVAAAHTPPAARLGAVAAGLAVLIVLPLASVTLLSGAGSSLLSGPEAKWGLYQLGLALILTLLCLGAFRLGETAKREPPAQVPLAAAFVLVLVLSGLSVFAVRVNGDLSPWVTGAWCLPAGLTAYGLSRIRGWRRVWMAWGSAAVLGSSAALVVSWGGRVAAKMDAVELQLERLGVPADPYLEYVLHRFVDVADSLDSGGAESAELLYESWVASGLAQEGTGVWLTVWSPGDLPEFEITIGVDGGRPGRADDFLDAARAGDPAFVRRLGEGDANYLLQVPLREGRVLTGVLPARRELSNSSPFGPLFGGLSSLGESPLTLVPVLEGDEVAVTDRTSWVTTPDGWKARRGIPYPDGASDAQYAFDLPGPLLAGARGTLLVLGDVVLILLLWALGQFVLVGRR
;
A
#
# COMPACT_ATOMS: atom_id res chain seq x y z
N MET A 1 7.00 9.88 -39.20
CA MET A 1 6.36 10.10 -37.88
C MET A 1 6.91 9.16 -36.81
N ALA A 2 6.77 7.83 -36.91
CA ALA A 2 7.31 6.90 -35.91
C ALA A 2 8.82 7.10 -35.63
N GLY A 3 9.65 7.27 -36.67
CA GLY A 3 11.09 7.56 -36.51
C GLY A 3 11.40 8.85 -35.75
N VAL A 4 10.54 9.88 -35.84
CA VAL A 4 10.71 11.14 -35.08
C VAL A 4 10.42 10.91 -33.59
N VAL A 5 9.40 10.10 -33.27
CA VAL A 5 9.05 9.76 -31.88
C VAL A 5 10.14 8.87 -31.25
N VAL A 6 10.70 7.93 -32.02
CA VAL A 6 11.85 7.12 -31.56
C VAL A 6 13.06 8.01 -31.29
N LEU A 7 13.37 8.95 -32.19
CA LEU A 7 14.45 9.92 -31.98
C LEU A 7 14.24 10.76 -30.72
N ALA A 8 13.00 11.24 -30.49
CA ALA A 8 12.63 11.94 -29.28
C ALA A 8 12.81 11.07 -28.02
N GLY A 9 12.48 9.78 -28.09
CA GLY A 9 12.70 8.81 -27.02
C GLY A 9 14.17 8.59 -26.70
N VAL A 10 15.02 8.46 -27.73
CA VAL A 10 16.49 8.36 -27.56
C VAL A 10 17.06 9.63 -26.94
N LEU A 11 16.62 10.81 -27.40
CA LEU A 11 17.04 12.10 -26.82
C LEU A 11 16.61 12.22 -25.37
N ALA A 12 15.37 11.85 -25.02
CA ALA A 12 14.89 11.83 -23.64
C ALA A 12 15.72 10.87 -22.77
N GLY A 13 16.07 9.68 -23.27
CA GLY A 13 16.94 8.73 -22.59
C GLY A 13 18.34 9.29 -22.34
N LEU A 14 18.94 9.95 -23.32
CA LEU A 14 20.24 10.61 -23.18
C LEU A 14 20.21 11.77 -22.16
N VAL A 15 19.15 12.57 -22.16
CA VAL A 15 18.95 13.64 -21.17
C VAL A 15 18.80 13.05 -19.76
N GLY A 16 18.02 11.97 -19.61
CA GLY A 16 17.88 11.26 -18.36
C GLY A 16 19.20 10.70 -17.84
N GLN A 17 19.97 10.04 -18.72
CA GLN A 17 21.30 9.52 -18.37
C GLN A 17 22.28 10.66 -18.00
N GLY A 18 22.25 11.79 -18.70
CA GLY A 18 23.05 12.97 -18.38
C GLY A 18 22.68 13.59 -17.04
N ARG A 19 21.39 13.61 -16.68
CA ARG A 19 20.92 14.04 -15.35
C ARG A 19 21.36 13.08 -14.25
N SER A 20 21.23 11.77 -14.46
CA SER A 20 21.71 10.76 -13.51
C SER A 20 23.23 10.83 -13.31
N ARG A 21 24.01 11.08 -14.38
CA ARG A 21 25.47 11.26 -14.26
C ARG A 21 25.85 12.49 -13.44
N ARG A 22 25.11 13.60 -13.55
CA ARG A 22 25.34 14.78 -12.71
C ARG A 22 25.10 14.48 -11.23
N VAL A 23 23.99 13.83 -10.90
CA VAL A 23 23.70 13.40 -9.52
C VAL A 23 24.74 12.40 -9.00
N ALA A 24 25.19 11.47 -9.86
CA ALA A 24 26.18 10.46 -9.49
C ALA A 24 27.62 11.02 -9.32
N GLY A 25 27.98 12.01 -10.14
CA GLY A 25 29.35 12.53 -10.21
C GLY A 25 29.67 13.61 -9.17
N ASP A 26 28.74 14.52 -8.91
CA ASP A 26 28.92 15.60 -7.92
C ASP A 26 27.57 15.94 -7.28
N PHE A 27 27.26 15.19 -6.22
CA PHE A 27 25.98 15.32 -5.52
C PHE A 27 25.90 16.64 -4.74
N ASP A 28 27.02 17.14 -4.23
CA ASP A 28 27.08 18.39 -3.45
C ASP A 28 26.75 19.59 -4.33
N ALA A 29 27.36 19.71 -5.52
CA ALA A 29 27.06 20.81 -6.44
C ALA A 29 25.62 20.72 -6.99
N TYR A 30 25.13 19.50 -7.26
CA TYR A 30 23.74 19.27 -7.63
C TYR A 30 22.78 19.74 -6.53
N TRP A 31 23.06 19.34 -5.29
CA TRP A 31 22.26 19.70 -4.12
C TRP A 31 22.26 21.21 -3.87
N GLY A 32 23.41 21.87 -3.86
CA GLY A 32 23.51 23.31 -3.62
C GLY A 32 22.71 24.15 -4.63
N THR A 33 22.68 23.75 -5.91
CA THR A 33 21.85 24.45 -6.92
C THR A 33 20.34 24.22 -6.68
N ARG A 34 20.00 23.08 -6.08
CA ARG A 34 18.61 22.67 -5.86
C ARG A 34 18.06 23.24 -4.55
N SER A 35 18.85 23.22 -3.47
CA SER A 35 18.52 23.81 -2.18
C SER A 35 18.30 25.31 -2.31
N ALA A 36 19.20 26.04 -2.99
CA ALA A 36 19.02 27.49 -3.22
C ALA A 36 17.71 27.84 -3.94
N ARG A 37 17.26 27.00 -4.87
CA ARG A 37 15.95 27.18 -5.53
C ARG A 37 14.78 26.84 -4.61
N ALA A 38 14.93 25.84 -3.76
CA ALA A 38 13.92 25.45 -2.79
C ALA A 38 13.80 26.49 -1.66
N GLU A 39 14.92 27.05 -1.19
CA GLU A 39 14.98 28.15 -0.22
C GLU A 39 14.24 29.40 -0.73
N LEU A 40 14.54 29.85 -1.95
CA LEU A 40 13.81 30.97 -2.57
C LEU A 40 12.30 30.72 -2.66
N ALA A 41 11.91 29.48 -3.00
CA ALA A 41 10.51 29.09 -3.09
C ALA A 41 9.84 28.99 -1.70
N LEU A 42 10.59 28.56 -0.68
CA LEU A 42 10.16 28.46 0.71
C LEU A 42 9.88 29.84 1.28
N ASP A 43 10.84 30.76 1.15
CA ASP A 43 10.71 32.16 1.58
C ASP A 43 9.47 32.82 0.96
N SER A 44 9.35 32.75 -0.38
CA SER A 44 8.20 33.27 -1.12
C SER A 44 6.85 32.61 -0.72
N ARG A 45 6.86 31.38 -0.21
CA ARG A 45 5.63 30.68 0.23
C ARG A 45 5.27 31.02 1.67
N LEU A 46 6.25 31.13 2.56
CA LEU A 46 6.06 31.56 3.94
C LEU A 46 5.52 33.00 3.96
N GLN A 47 6.10 33.89 3.16
CA GLN A 47 5.58 35.26 3.03
C GLN A 47 4.13 35.30 2.56
N ARG A 48 3.78 34.53 1.52
CA ARG A 48 2.38 34.39 1.05
C ARG A 48 1.46 33.72 2.08
N LEU A 49 1.98 32.87 2.96
CA LEU A 49 1.20 32.30 4.06
C LEU A 49 0.87 33.37 5.09
N LEU A 50 1.86 34.20 5.45
CA LEU A 50 1.67 35.33 6.37
C LEU A 50 0.66 36.34 5.83
N GLU A 51 0.83 36.77 4.57
CA GLU A 51 -0.09 37.70 3.90
C GLU A 51 -1.54 37.18 3.87
N ARG A 52 -1.73 35.89 3.59
CA ARG A 52 -3.07 35.27 3.59
C ARG A 52 -3.65 35.15 4.99
N GLY A 53 -2.83 34.88 6.00
CA GLY A 53 -3.25 34.81 7.40
C GLY A 53 -3.71 36.17 7.92
N ASP A 54 -2.94 37.21 7.62
CA ASP A 54 -3.30 38.61 7.91
C ASP A 54 -4.60 39.03 7.19
N ASP A 55 -4.72 38.78 5.88
CA ASP A 55 -5.95 39.07 5.14
C ASP A 55 -7.16 38.29 5.70
N ALA A 56 -6.95 37.07 6.20
CA ALA A 56 -8.00 36.29 6.85
C ALA A 56 -8.51 36.98 8.11
N VAL A 57 -7.64 37.33 9.06
CA VAL A 57 -8.07 37.94 10.32
C VAL A 57 -8.65 39.34 10.13
N ASP A 58 -8.14 40.12 9.16
CA ASP A 58 -8.68 41.43 8.80
C ASP A 58 -10.10 41.34 8.18
N ARG A 59 -10.34 40.33 7.35
CA ARG A 59 -11.69 40.07 6.81
C ARG A 59 -12.66 39.61 7.89
N ILE A 60 -12.21 38.74 8.79
CA ILE A 60 -13.00 38.27 9.93
C ILE A 60 -13.38 39.44 10.85
N GLY A 61 -12.43 40.32 11.19
CA GLY A 61 -12.71 41.51 12.01
C GLY A 61 -13.73 42.46 11.37
N ARG A 62 -13.73 42.59 10.04
CA ARG A 62 -14.76 43.35 9.31
C ARG A 62 -16.13 42.67 9.33
N LEU A 63 -16.18 41.34 9.32
CA LEU A 63 -17.44 40.57 9.37
C LEU A 63 -18.13 40.70 10.73
N ALA A 64 -17.37 40.67 11.82
CA ALA A 64 -17.90 40.77 13.18
C ALA A 64 -18.65 42.10 13.44
N ASN A 65 -18.30 43.17 12.72
CA ASN A 65 -18.98 44.47 12.79
C ASN A 65 -20.35 44.52 12.09
N VAL A 66 -20.72 43.52 11.26
CA VAL A 66 -21.75 43.71 10.23
C VAL A 66 -23.12 43.08 10.50
N SER A 67 -23.33 42.12 11.44
CA SER A 67 -24.64 41.66 12.02
C SER A 67 -24.91 40.14 11.99
N GLY A 68 -25.75 39.66 12.94
CA GLY A 68 -26.69 38.51 12.84
C GLY A 68 -26.11 37.08 12.79
N GLU A 69 -26.57 36.19 13.67
CA GLU A 69 -26.02 34.83 13.88
C GLU A 69 -25.99 33.94 12.62
N SER A 70 -27.01 33.98 11.76
CA SER A 70 -27.13 33.01 10.64
C SER A 70 -26.33 33.37 9.39
N GLY A 71 -26.12 34.65 9.08
CA GLY A 71 -25.35 35.10 7.91
C GLY A 71 -23.83 35.14 8.13
N SER A 72 -23.39 34.94 9.37
CA SER A 72 -21.99 35.07 9.79
C SER A 72 -21.17 33.80 9.51
N VAL A 73 -21.78 32.61 9.56
CA VAL A 73 -21.07 31.32 9.34
C VAL A 73 -20.68 31.12 7.88
N ASP A 74 -21.60 31.37 6.94
CA ASP A 74 -21.31 31.22 5.50
C ASP A 74 -20.23 32.19 5.02
N ARG A 75 -20.25 33.43 5.55
CA ARG A 75 -19.22 34.42 5.26
C ARG A 75 -17.87 34.06 5.88
N LEU A 76 -17.86 33.50 7.09
CA LEU A 76 -16.64 33.00 7.73
C LEU A 76 -16.04 31.84 6.91
N ARG A 77 -16.89 30.94 6.41
CA ARG A 77 -16.50 29.86 5.50
C ARG A 77 -15.94 30.39 4.19
N GLU A 78 -16.55 31.42 3.61
CA GLU A 78 -16.03 32.06 2.40
C GLU A 78 -14.62 32.65 2.62
N VAL A 79 -14.41 33.34 3.74
CA VAL A 79 -13.07 33.84 4.11
C VAL A 79 -12.07 32.69 4.21
N ARG A 80 -12.41 31.60 4.91
CA ARG A 80 -11.53 30.43 5.02
C ARG A 80 -11.15 29.84 3.66
N LEU A 81 -12.13 29.65 2.78
CA LEU A 81 -11.92 29.05 1.46
C LEU A 81 -11.09 29.96 0.55
N GLN A 82 -11.27 31.29 0.63
CA GLN A 82 -10.52 32.24 -0.19
C GLN A 82 -9.08 32.43 0.27
N THR A 83 -8.83 32.43 1.59
CA THR A 83 -7.46 32.59 2.14
C THR A 83 -6.72 31.25 2.22
N GLY A 84 -7.43 30.13 2.12
CA GLY A 84 -6.87 28.79 2.20
C GLY A 84 -6.40 28.42 3.61
N MET A 85 -6.99 29.03 4.64
CA MET A 85 -6.73 28.69 6.04
C MET A 85 -7.40 27.36 6.41
N THR A 86 -6.78 26.60 7.31
CA THR A 86 -7.32 25.32 7.78
C THR A 86 -8.52 25.54 8.70
N VAL A 87 -8.46 26.60 9.51
CA VAL A 87 -9.47 26.99 10.47
C VAL A 87 -9.54 28.51 10.61
N VAL A 88 -10.74 29.02 10.88
CA VAL A 88 -10.99 30.42 11.25
C VAL A 88 -12.02 30.48 12.37
N ALA A 89 -11.87 31.46 13.27
CA ALA A 89 -12.73 31.60 14.44
C ALA A 89 -12.89 33.06 14.88
N ILE A 90 -13.97 33.31 15.63
CA ILE A 90 -14.23 34.57 16.33
C ILE A 90 -14.38 34.24 17.82
N TYR A 91 -13.58 34.92 18.63
CA TYR A 91 -13.68 34.91 20.08
C TYR A 91 -14.19 36.25 20.58
N GLY A 92 -14.94 36.26 21.68
CA GLY A 92 -15.40 37.46 22.33
C GLY A 92 -14.35 38.06 23.27
N ALA A 93 -14.72 39.09 24.02
CA ALA A 93 -13.77 39.95 24.74
C ALA A 93 -13.03 39.24 25.88
N ASP A 94 -13.68 38.24 26.49
CA ASP A 94 -13.11 37.43 27.57
C ASP A 94 -12.51 36.11 27.04
N GLY A 95 -12.40 35.96 25.70
CA GLY A 95 -11.94 34.75 25.03
C GLY A 95 -13.01 33.67 24.90
N GLU A 96 -14.28 34.01 25.12
CA GLU A 96 -15.42 33.13 24.88
C GLU A 96 -15.57 32.80 23.40
N PHE A 97 -15.97 31.57 23.11
CA PHE A 97 -16.17 31.11 21.74
C PHE A 97 -17.47 31.69 21.16
N LEU A 98 -17.40 32.33 19.98
CA LEU A 98 -18.58 32.88 19.29
C LEU A 98 -18.86 32.15 17.98
N LEU A 99 -17.86 32.05 17.08
CA LEU A 99 -18.05 31.49 15.75
C LEU A 99 -16.82 30.71 15.27
N TRP A 100 -17.04 29.75 14.36
CA TRP A 100 -15.99 28.85 13.86
C TRP A 100 -16.33 28.25 12.52
N ASP A 101 -15.35 28.14 11.64
CA ASP A 101 -15.41 27.30 10.45
C ASP A 101 -14.06 26.61 10.18
N GLY A 102 -14.11 25.39 9.67
CA GLY A 102 -12.94 24.57 9.36
C GLY A 102 -12.62 23.50 10.41
N THR A 103 -11.49 22.82 10.21
CA THR A 103 -11.08 21.67 11.03
C THR A 103 -9.79 21.99 11.76
N HIS A 104 -9.85 22.01 13.09
CA HIS A 104 -8.68 22.12 13.96
C HIS A 104 -8.58 20.88 14.84
N ARG A 105 -7.35 20.49 15.17
CA ARG A 105 -7.07 19.31 16.00
C ARG A 105 -6.33 19.75 17.26
N GLY A 106 -6.93 19.44 18.41
CA GLY A 106 -6.41 19.77 19.73
C GLY A 106 -7.02 21.04 20.34
N VAL A 107 -6.57 21.42 21.52
CA VAL A 107 -7.10 22.59 22.26
C VAL A 107 -6.55 23.88 21.65
N VAL A 108 -7.35 24.92 21.44
CA VAL A 108 -6.84 26.24 21.04
C VAL A 108 -6.22 26.93 22.28
N PRO A 109 -4.93 27.34 22.26
CA PRO A 109 -4.29 28.06 23.35
C PRO A 109 -5.10 29.28 23.83
N SER A 110 -5.08 29.58 25.14
CA SER A 110 -5.86 30.69 25.70
C SER A 110 -5.38 32.05 25.22
N GLU A 111 -4.07 32.20 24.97
CA GLU A 111 -3.43 33.41 24.47
C GLU A 111 -4.00 33.85 23.11
N LEU A 112 -4.44 32.88 22.30
CA LEU A 112 -5.07 33.14 21.01
C LEU A 112 -6.51 33.62 21.12
N ARG A 113 -7.22 33.22 22.18
CA ARG A 113 -8.62 33.58 22.38
C ARG A 113 -8.72 35.05 22.83
N THR A 114 -7.76 35.49 23.63
CA THR A 114 -7.65 36.87 24.12
C THR A 114 -6.86 37.79 23.19
N GLY A 115 -6.28 37.26 22.11
CA GLY A 115 -5.56 38.04 21.10
C GLY A 115 -4.26 38.65 21.61
N SER A 116 -3.57 37.98 22.56
CA SER A 116 -2.38 38.54 23.21
C SER A 116 -1.14 38.60 22.31
N GLY A 117 -1.18 38.03 21.10
CA GLY A 117 -0.09 38.07 20.13
C GLY A 117 -0.58 37.86 18.71
N ARG A 118 -0.04 38.65 17.76
CA ARG A 118 -0.47 38.65 16.35
C ARG A 118 -0.18 37.31 15.66
N TYR A 119 0.98 36.72 15.93
CA TYR A 119 1.38 35.40 15.43
C TYR A 119 1.74 34.49 16.58
N LEU A 120 1.40 33.21 16.44
CA LEU A 120 1.84 32.19 17.37
C LEU A 120 2.02 30.87 16.63
N TYR A 121 3.23 30.32 16.69
CA TYR A 121 3.44 28.93 16.28
C TYR A 121 3.27 28.03 17.50
N ARG A 122 2.49 26.96 17.37
CA ARG A 122 2.46 25.88 18.35
C ARG A 122 2.81 24.57 17.67
N ASP A 123 4.01 24.09 18.02
CA ASP A 123 4.43 22.73 17.73
C ASP A 123 3.77 21.76 18.70
N ARG A 124 3.02 20.80 18.17
CA ARG A 124 2.47 19.69 18.95
C ARG A 124 2.81 18.38 18.25
N PRO A 125 2.88 17.26 19.00
CA PRO A 125 3.41 16.01 18.48
C PRO A 125 2.70 15.51 17.22
N LEU A 126 1.37 15.65 17.16
CA LEU A 126 0.53 15.21 16.03
C LEU A 126 0.32 16.29 14.97
N PHE A 127 0.08 17.54 15.38
CA PHE A 127 -0.32 18.62 14.49
C PHE A 127 0.29 19.94 14.93
N SER A 128 1.05 20.58 14.05
CA SER A 128 1.59 21.92 14.30
C SER A 128 0.81 22.97 13.55
N TYR A 129 0.52 24.09 14.20
CA TYR A 129 -0.24 25.19 13.60
C TYR A 129 0.49 26.52 13.75
N LEU A 130 0.42 27.33 12.70
CA LEU A 130 0.70 28.75 12.75
C LEU A 130 -0.63 29.49 12.85
N TYR A 131 -0.79 30.27 13.92
CA TYR A 131 -1.98 31.05 14.18
C TYR A 131 -1.75 32.53 13.92
N PHE A 132 -2.83 33.17 13.50
CA PHE A 132 -2.94 34.59 13.24
C PHE A 132 -4.05 35.14 14.12
N THR A 133 -3.82 36.26 14.80
CA THR A 133 -4.88 36.95 15.55
C THR A 133 -4.91 38.44 15.27
N ALA A 134 -6.10 39.01 15.28
CA ALA A 134 -6.30 40.46 15.23
C ALA A 134 -7.45 40.87 16.17
N PRO A 135 -7.34 42.01 16.87
CA PRO A 135 -8.41 42.51 17.70
C PRO A 135 -9.60 42.98 16.85
N ILE A 136 -10.81 42.73 17.31
CA ILE A 136 -12.04 43.15 16.64
C ILE A 136 -12.49 44.50 17.23
N PRO A 137 -12.77 45.52 16.39
CA PRO A 137 -13.35 46.78 16.87
C PRO A 137 -14.69 46.52 17.56
N GLY A 138 -14.82 46.89 18.84
CA GLY A 138 -16.02 46.61 19.65
C GLY A 138 -15.87 45.47 20.66
N GLY A 139 -14.75 44.75 20.65
CA GLY A 139 -14.40 43.70 21.60
C GLY A 139 -14.26 42.32 20.93
N GLY A 140 -13.31 41.52 21.41
CA GLY A 140 -13.03 40.17 20.92
C GLY A 140 -11.85 40.05 19.95
N THR A 141 -11.64 38.84 19.45
CA THR A 141 -10.45 38.43 18.69
C THR A 141 -10.86 37.63 17.45
N ALA A 142 -10.37 38.06 16.29
CA ALA A 142 -10.40 37.27 15.06
C ALA A 142 -9.20 36.33 15.05
N MET A 143 -9.42 35.06 14.72
CA MET A 143 -8.38 34.03 14.68
C MET A 143 -8.42 33.27 13.36
N ALA A 144 -7.25 33.02 12.79
CA ALA A 144 -7.06 32.10 11.68
C ALA A 144 -5.90 31.15 12.00
N GLY A 145 -5.97 29.92 11.49
CA GLY A 145 -4.95 28.90 11.70
C GLY A 145 -4.60 28.16 10.41
N ALA A 146 -3.31 28.03 10.15
CA ALA A 146 -2.75 27.22 9.07
C ALA A 146 -2.07 25.98 9.67
N LEU A 147 -2.44 24.80 9.16
CA LEU A 147 -1.78 23.54 9.51
C LEU A 147 -0.39 23.49 8.84
N MET A 148 0.65 23.50 9.66
CA MET A 148 2.04 23.49 9.19
C MET A 148 2.55 22.07 8.94
N LYS A 149 2.32 21.16 9.89
CA LYS A 149 2.85 19.79 9.90
C LYS A 149 1.80 18.85 10.46
N ALA A 150 1.55 17.74 9.78
CA ALA A 150 0.76 16.62 10.29
C ALA A 150 1.66 15.39 10.41
N ASN A 151 2.02 15.02 11.63
CA ASN A 151 2.79 13.82 11.93
C ASN A 151 1.82 12.67 12.18
N LEU A 152 1.29 12.06 11.12
CA LEU A 152 0.46 10.87 11.23
C LEU A 152 1.24 9.64 10.72
N PRO A 153 1.03 8.45 11.30
CA PRO A 153 1.57 7.22 10.73
C PRO A 153 1.09 7.03 9.28
N GLN A 154 1.94 6.48 8.41
CA GLN A 154 1.63 6.24 6.98
C GLN A 154 0.34 5.45 6.76
N SER A 155 -0.05 4.58 7.70
CA SER A 155 -1.30 3.82 7.63
C SER A 155 -2.56 4.67 7.80
N LEU A 156 -2.43 5.92 8.28
CA LEU A 156 -3.49 6.89 8.53
C LEU A 156 -3.37 8.15 7.66
N GLU A 157 -2.37 8.21 6.76
CA GLU A 157 -2.16 9.33 5.84
C GLU A 157 -3.30 9.43 4.82
N SER A 158 -4.36 10.11 5.21
CA SER A 158 -5.25 10.81 4.28
C SER A 158 -4.63 12.19 4.04
N TYR A 159 -4.53 12.67 2.80
CA TYR A 159 -3.94 13.97 2.45
C TYR A 159 -4.39 15.08 3.41
N PRO A 160 -3.55 15.49 4.39
CA PRO A 160 -4.02 16.31 5.50
C PRO A 160 -4.12 17.81 5.14
N GLY A 161 -3.56 18.20 3.98
CA GLY A 161 -3.56 19.58 3.51
C GLY A 161 -2.61 20.49 4.29
N ASP A 162 -1.55 19.94 4.88
CA ASP A 162 -0.55 20.67 5.63
C ASP A 162 0.50 21.33 4.71
N PHE A 163 1.16 22.37 5.23
CA PHE A 163 2.17 23.13 4.48
C PHE A 163 3.34 22.25 4.02
N VAL A 164 3.87 21.38 4.87
CA VAL A 164 5.02 20.51 4.54
C VAL A 164 4.70 19.58 3.37
N THR A 165 3.57 18.87 3.42
CA THR A 165 3.16 17.99 2.31
C THR A 165 2.92 18.78 1.02
N SER A 166 2.24 19.93 1.09
CA SER A 166 1.99 20.78 -0.10
C SER A 166 3.26 21.33 -0.74
N PHE A 167 4.30 21.61 0.07
CA PHE A 167 5.60 22.05 -0.43
C PHE A 167 6.32 20.91 -1.15
N ARG A 168 6.28 19.71 -0.57
CA ARG A 168 6.85 18.50 -1.17
C ARG A 168 6.22 18.21 -2.54
N ASP A 169 4.90 18.27 -2.66
CA ASP A 169 4.21 17.95 -3.91
C ASP A 169 4.55 18.91 -5.05
N ASP A 170 4.64 20.21 -4.74
CA ASP A 170 4.87 21.24 -5.75
C ASP A 170 6.36 21.45 -6.08
N ILE A 171 7.21 21.44 -5.06
CA ILE A 171 8.64 21.77 -5.19
C ILE A 171 9.48 20.49 -5.31
N GLY A 172 9.03 19.35 -4.77
CA GLY A 172 9.74 18.07 -4.83
C GLY A 172 10.84 17.89 -3.77
N GLU A 173 10.80 18.66 -2.70
CA GLU A 173 11.79 18.67 -1.60
C GLU A 173 11.07 18.53 -0.25
N ASP A 174 11.64 17.74 0.65
CA ASP A 174 11.08 17.52 1.98
C ASP A 174 11.53 18.65 2.94
N LEU A 175 10.62 19.09 3.81
CA LEU A 175 10.87 20.11 4.83
C LEU A 175 10.81 19.53 6.23
N ARG A 176 11.65 20.07 7.11
CA ARG A 176 11.56 19.86 8.55
C ARG A 176 11.24 21.21 9.20
N VAL A 177 10.11 21.27 9.90
CA VAL A 177 9.72 22.42 10.74
C VAL A 177 10.15 22.11 12.17
N LEU A 178 10.88 23.05 12.77
CA LEU A 178 11.45 22.98 14.11
C LEU A 178 10.96 24.18 14.91
N ARG A 179 10.90 24.04 16.24
CA ARG A 179 10.82 25.22 17.10
C ARG A 179 12.10 26.04 17.02
N ALA A 180 11.97 27.35 17.17
CA ALA A 180 13.06 28.31 17.04
C ALA A 180 14.22 28.07 18.01
N ASP A 181 13.94 27.57 19.22
CA ASP A 181 14.92 27.24 20.25
C ASP A 181 15.76 25.98 19.94
N ARG A 182 15.39 25.22 18.90
CA ARG A 182 16.04 23.94 18.53
C ARG A 182 16.78 23.96 17.20
N ALA A 183 16.64 25.04 16.43
CA ALA A 183 17.35 25.21 15.18
C ALA A 183 18.85 25.39 15.42
N THR A 184 19.67 24.48 14.90
CA THR A 184 21.13 24.62 14.90
C THR A 184 21.70 24.22 13.54
N GLY A 185 22.50 25.12 12.93
CA GLY A 185 23.19 24.89 11.65
C GLY A 185 22.97 26.01 10.63
N ASP A 186 23.84 26.07 9.61
CA ASP A 186 23.86 27.12 8.59
C ASP A 186 22.71 27.02 7.54
N ASP A 187 22.04 25.87 7.45
CA ASP A 187 20.97 25.57 6.47
C ASP A 187 19.55 25.74 7.05
N VAL A 188 19.40 26.56 8.11
CA VAL A 188 18.12 26.79 8.79
C VAL A 188 17.58 28.19 8.49
N LEU A 189 16.31 28.27 8.08
CA LEU A 189 15.61 29.53 7.84
C LEU A 189 14.68 29.82 9.01
N ASP A 190 14.99 30.88 9.76
CA ASP A 190 14.18 31.33 10.89
C ASP A 190 13.10 32.31 10.40
N LEU A 191 11.85 32.04 10.78
CA LEU A 191 10.76 32.99 10.57
C LEU A 191 10.64 33.88 11.80
N GLU A 192 11.06 35.13 11.70
CA GLU A 192 11.07 36.07 12.80
C GLU A 192 9.86 37.02 12.79
N TRP A 193 9.38 37.41 13.97
CA TRP A 193 8.43 38.50 14.18
C TRP A 193 8.89 39.37 15.35
N GLU A 194 8.97 40.69 15.14
CA GLU A 194 9.43 41.66 16.15
C GLU A 194 10.82 41.36 16.76
N GLY A 195 11.66 40.60 16.05
CA GLY A 195 13.00 40.21 16.49
C GLY A 195 13.06 38.88 17.25
N ASP A 196 11.91 38.22 17.46
CA ASP A 196 11.83 36.87 18.03
C ASP A 196 11.52 35.83 16.94
N ALA A 197 12.23 34.71 16.92
CA ALA A 197 11.99 33.62 15.99
C ALA A 197 10.72 32.84 16.38
N LEU A 198 9.72 32.84 15.49
CA LEU A 198 8.46 32.11 15.66
C LEU A 198 8.67 30.60 15.54
N PHE A 199 9.38 30.19 14.48
CA PHE A 199 9.79 28.81 14.21
C PHE A 199 10.84 28.79 13.11
N SER A 200 11.47 27.64 12.95
CA SER A 200 12.57 27.44 12.00
C SER A 200 12.24 26.35 11.01
N VAL A 201 12.70 26.50 9.76
CA VAL A 201 12.47 25.51 8.70
C VAL A 201 13.80 25.16 8.05
N SER A 202 14.04 23.86 7.87
CA SER A 202 15.19 23.36 7.13
C SER A 202 14.79 22.38 6.04
N LEU A 203 15.58 22.34 4.97
CA LEU A 203 15.43 21.37 3.89
C LEU A 203 16.05 20.04 4.31
N VAL A 204 15.29 18.96 4.18
CA VAL A 204 15.83 17.61 4.44
C VAL A 204 16.66 17.20 3.24
N ARG A 205 17.97 17.08 3.45
CA ARG A 205 18.89 16.63 2.41
C ARG A 205 18.61 15.16 2.04
N PRO A 206 18.21 14.85 0.80
CA PRO A 206 17.98 13.48 0.37
C PRO A 206 19.32 12.76 0.17
N THR A 207 19.29 11.44 0.24
CA THR A 207 20.46 10.65 -0.13
C THR A 207 20.65 10.66 -1.65
N GLN A 208 21.90 10.50 -2.09
CA GLN A 208 22.24 10.42 -3.51
C GLN A 208 21.44 9.30 -4.21
N GLU A 209 21.25 8.18 -3.53
CA GLU A 209 20.52 7.03 -4.05
C GLU A 209 19.02 7.34 -4.25
N GLN A 210 18.39 8.01 -3.28
CA GLN A 210 16.99 8.45 -3.39
C GLN A 210 16.80 9.34 -4.62
N ARG A 211 17.67 10.35 -4.81
CA ARG A 211 17.60 11.24 -5.98
C ARG A 211 17.87 10.53 -7.30
N LEU A 212 18.80 9.59 -7.33
CA LEU A 212 19.03 8.77 -8.53
C LEU A 212 17.81 7.94 -8.90
N ARG A 213 17.12 7.36 -7.91
CA ARG A 213 15.88 6.59 -8.13
C ARG A 213 14.78 7.47 -8.73
N GLU A 214 14.56 8.66 -8.20
CA GLU A 214 13.55 9.62 -8.70
C GLU A 214 13.85 10.11 -10.12
N VAL A 215 15.09 10.49 -10.40
CA VAL A 215 15.48 10.95 -11.73
C VAL A 215 15.32 9.81 -12.75
N ARG A 216 15.77 8.59 -12.41
CA ARG A 216 15.61 7.43 -13.29
C ARG A 216 14.14 7.12 -13.51
N SER A 217 13.30 7.21 -12.49
CA SER A 217 11.88 6.90 -12.63
C SER A 217 11.20 7.88 -13.58
N LEU A 218 11.35 9.19 -13.36
CA LEU A 218 10.79 10.24 -14.23
C LEU A 218 11.15 10.03 -15.70
N TRP A 219 12.45 9.86 -16.01
CA TRP A 219 12.88 9.71 -17.39
C TRP A 219 12.48 8.38 -18.01
N SER A 220 12.38 7.31 -17.21
CA SER A 220 11.84 6.04 -17.69
C SER A 220 10.35 6.15 -18.10
N ARG A 221 9.55 6.99 -17.44
CA ARG A 221 8.16 7.33 -17.88
C ARG A 221 8.14 7.96 -19.24
N VAL A 222 8.95 9.00 -19.43
CA VAL A 222 8.98 9.77 -20.67
C VAL A 222 9.39 8.87 -21.82
N VAL A 223 10.45 8.06 -21.64
CA VAL A 223 10.90 7.10 -22.64
C VAL A 223 9.84 6.02 -22.89
N GLY A 224 9.22 5.47 -21.84
CA GLY A 224 8.16 4.46 -21.97
C GLY A 224 6.94 4.97 -22.72
N ALA A 225 6.47 6.18 -22.42
CA ALA A 225 5.35 6.83 -23.11
C ALA A 225 5.66 7.10 -24.58
N LEU A 226 6.86 7.63 -24.89
CA LEU A 226 7.30 7.84 -26.27
C LEU A 226 7.42 6.53 -27.04
N ALA A 227 7.89 5.46 -26.39
CA ALA A 227 8.00 4.15 -27.01
C ALA A 227 6.62 3.51 -27.28
N LEU A 228 5.63 3.71 -26.38
CA LEU A 228 4.24 3.32 -26.61
C LEU A 228 3.63 4.08 -27.80
N VAL A 229 3.84 5.40 -27.87
CA VAL A 229 3.37 6.23 -29.00
C VAL A 229 4.04 5.79 -30.31
N ALA A 230 5.35 5.51 -30.28
CA ALA A 230 6.08 5.00 -31.44
C ALA A 230 5.52 3.65 -31.90
N TRP A 231 5.18 2.75 -30.96
CA TRP A 231 4.54 1.47 -31.27
C TRP A 231 3.16 1.66 -31.89
N LEU A 232 2.30 2.51 -31.33
CA LEU A 232 0.98 2.80 -31.91
C LEU A 232 1.14 3.32 -33.34
N LEU A 233 2.05 4.26 -33.57
CA LEU A 233 2.33 4.77 -34.91
C LEU A 233 2.83 3.67 -35.85
N LEU A 234 3.76 2.80 -35.42
CA LEU A 234 4.24 1.68 -36.22
C LEU A 234 3.11 0.70 -36.56
N ALA A 235 2.27 0.36 -35.59
CA ALA A 235 1.18 -0.57 -35.80
C ALA A 235 0.16 -0.04 -36.82
N PHE A 236 -0.25 1.23 -36.69
CA PHE A 236 -1.18 1.87 -37.63
C PHE A 236 -0.59 2.18 -39.01
N THR A 237 0.74 2.26 -39.13
CA THR A 237 1.42 2.59 -40.40
C THR A 237 2.10 1.40 -41.07
N SER A 238 2.11 0.23 -40.43
CA SER A 238 2.73 -0.98 -40.99
C SER A 238 2.06 -1.37 -42.32
N GLY A 239 2.88 -1.49 -43.37
CA GLY A 239 2.43 -1.82 -44.71
C GLY A 239 1.90 -3.25 -44.85
N ALA A 240 1.48 -3.62 -46.06
CA ALA A 240 0.93 -4.96 -46.31
C ALA A 240 1.98 -6.08 -46.26
N GLU A 241 3.27 -5.75 -46.15
CA GLU A 241 4.37 -6.70 -46.15
C GLU A 241 4.47 -7.50 -44.84
N ARG A 242 4.83 -8.78 -44.97
CA ARG A 242 4.83 -9.76 -43.87
C ARG A 242 5.90 -9.47 -42.81
N SER A 243 7.03 -8.87 -43.22
CA SER A 243 8.15 -8.47 -42.36
C SER A 243 7.78 -7.31 -41.45
N ASP A 244 7.08 -6.30 -41.98
CA ASP A 244 6.69 -5.10 -41.23
C ASP A 244 5.64 -5.41 -40.18
N ARG A 245 4.69 -6.31 -40.49
CA ARG A 245 3.72 -6.79 -39.51
C ARG A 245 4.35 -7.65 -38.42
N ALA A 246 5.36 -8.45 -38.76
CA ALA A 246 6.10 -9.24 -37.77
C ALA A 246 6.92 -8.33 -36.84
N ALA A 247 7.57 -7.29 -37.37
CA ALA A 247 8.28 -6.30 -36.57
C ALA A 247 7.33 -5.48 -35.66
N ALA A 248 6.16 -5.08 -36.17
CA ALA A 248 5.11 -4.41 -35.40
C ALA A 248 4.46 -5.32 -34.34
N ALA A 249 4.46 -6.63 -34.56
CA ALA A 249 3.99 -7.62 -33.59
C ALA A 249 5.06 -7.98 -32.54
N LEU A 250 6.35 -7.96 -32.85
CA LEU A 250 7.40 -8.27 -31.87
C LEU A 250 7.79 -7.07 -30.99
N THR A 251 7.57 -5.85 -31.45
CA THR A 251 7.79 -4.61 -30.67
C THR A 251 7.06 -4.53 -29.32
N PRO A 252 5.77 -4.91 -29.16
CA PRO A 252 5.10 -4.87 -27.85
C PRO A 252 5.68 -5.88 -26.86
N LEU A 253 6.22 -7.02 -27.32
CA LEU A 253 6.95 -7.96 -26.46
C LEU A 253 8.29 -7.37 -26.00
N GLY A 254 9.03 -6.73 -26.91
CA GLY A 254 10.27 -6.03 -26.54
C GLY A 254 10.03 -4.86 -25.59
N LEU A 255 8.94 -4.11 -25.78
CA LEU A 255 8.53 -3.03 -24.89
C LEU A 255 8.11 -3.56 -23.52
N ALA A 256 7.25 -4.59 -23.47
CA ALA A 256 6.84 -5.22 -22.21
C ALA A 256 8.03 -5.78 -21.42
N PHE A 257 9.09 -6.24 -22.10
CA PHE A 257 10.30 -6.73 -21.46
C PHE A 257 11.20 -5.60 -20.92
N LEU A 258 11.32 -4.50 -21.66
CA LEU A 258 12.28 -3.42 -21.35
C LEU A 258 11.71 -2.28 -20.50
N ILE A 259 10.38 -2.07 -20.49
CA ILE A 259 9.76 -0.97 -19.74
C ILE A 259 9.78 -1.29 -18.24
N PRO A 260 10.37 -0.43 -17.40
CA PRO A 260 10.22 -0.52 -15.95
C PRO A 260 8.82 -0.01 -15.56
N VAL A 261 7.83 -0.90 -15.54
CA VAL A 261 6.38 -0.59 -15.40
C VAL A 261 6.06 0.35 -14.24
N GLY A 262 6.49 0.03 -13.01
CA GLY A 262 6.27 0.92 -11.86
C GLY A 262 6.98 2.27 -11.96
N ALA A 263 8.11 2.32 -12.67
CA ALA A 263 8.79 3.58 -12.92
C ALA A 263 8.11 4.40 -14.04
N ALA A 264 7.38 3.74 -14.96
CA ALA A 264 6.73 4.33 -16.13
C ALA A 264 5.35 4.97 -15.85
N THR A 265 4.63 4.50 -14.83
CA THR A 265 3.33 5.07 -14.42
C THR A 265 3.47 6.18 -13.37
N GLY A 266 4.62 6.26 -12.67
CA GLY A 266 4.83 7.22 -11.58
C GLY A 266 4.03 6.87 -10.32
N SER A 267 3.43 5.68 -10.29
CA SER A 267 2.79 5.09 -9.13
C SER A 267 3.74 4.05 -8.53
N PRO A 268 3.65 3.77 -7.21
CA PRO A 268 4.33 2.60 -6.65
C PRO A 268 3.95 1.34 -7.47
N PRO A 269 4.89 0.42 -7.69
CA PRO A 269 4.60 -0.81 -8.41
C PRO A 269 3.43 -1.53 -7.72
N LEU A 270 2.46 -1.97 -8.51
CA LEU A 270 1.30 -2.77 -8.07
C LEU A 270 1.76 -4.08 -7.44
N PHE A 271 2.88 -4.63 -7.91
CA PHE A 271 3.50 -5.85 -7.37
C PHE A 271 4.96 -5.60 -6.99
N THR A 272 5.29 -5.86 -5.73
CA THR A 272 6.66 -5.86 -5.20
C THR A 272 7.31 -7.23 -5.32
N ALA A 273 8.62 -7.32 -5.04
CA ALA A 273 9.31 -8.61 -4.94
C ALA A 273 8.82 -9.49 -3.77
N VAL A 274 8.16 -8.89 -2.76
CA VAL A 274 7.50 -9.65 -1.70
C VAL A 274 6.20 -10.28 -2.22
N ASP A 275 5.52 -9.58 -3.13
CA ASP A 275 4.26 -10.07 -3.70
C ASP A 275 4.49 -11.20 -4.70
N PHE A 276 5.49 -11.07 -5.59
CA PHE A 276 5.77 -12.10 -6.60
C PHE A 276 7.19 -12.01 -7.17
N VAL A 277 7.87 -13.15 -7.28
CA VAL A 277 9.10 -13.32 -8.04
C VAL A 277 9.04 -14.62 -8.84
N LEU A 278 9.14 -14.51 -10.17
CA LEU A 278 9.19 -15.70 -11.02
C LEU A 278 10.44 -16.55 -10.67
N PRO A 279 10.31 -17.86 -10.43
CA PRO A 279 11.46 -18.73 -10.18
C PRO A 279 12.43 -18.72 -11.36
N GLY A 280 13.67 -18.26 -11.14
CA GLY A 280 14.71 -18.19 -12.18
C GLY A 280 15.87 -17.27 -11.82
N TYR A 281 16.82 -17.13 -12.75
CA TYR A 281 18.04 -16.32 -12.57
C TYR A 281 17.80 -14.81 -12.66
N VAL A 282 16.65 -14.39 -13.21
CA VAL A 282 16.30 -12.97 -13.36
C VAL A 282 15.05 -12.71 -12.53
N PRO A 283 15.07 -11.77 -11.56
CA PRO A 283 13.88 -11.42 -10.80
C PRO A 283 12.89 -10.70 -11.72
N VAL A 284 11.84 -11.40 -12.12
CA VAL A 284 10.74 -10.85 -12.93
C VAL A 284 9.52 -10.68 -12.03
N THR A 285 9.08 -9.43 -11.85
CA THR A 285 7.85 -9.10 -11.12
C THR A 285 6.62 -9.51 -11.89
N PHE A 286 5.49 -9.72 -11.21
CA PHE A 286 4.25 -10.16 -11.85
C PHE A 286 3.72 -9.17 -12.90
N GLU A 287 3.90 -7.86 -12.69
CA GLU A 287 3.53 -6.83 -13.68
C GLU A 287 4.13 -7.10 -15.06
N ARG A 288 5.42 -7.49 -15.08
CA ARG A 288 6.11 -7.82 -16.33
C ARG A 288 5.58 -9.09 -16.94
N VAL A 289 5.30 -10.11 -16.13
CA VAL A 289 4.67 -11.36 -16.59
C VAL A 289 3.31 -11.07 -17.24
N LEU A 290 2.48 -10.24 -16.60
CA LEU A 290 1.18 -9.83 -17.13
C LEU A 290 1.31 -9.06 -18.43
N LEU A 291 2.21 -8.06 -18.51
CA LEU A 291 2.43 -7.30 -19.74
C LEU A 291 2.94 -8.17 -20.89
N LEU A 292 3.86 -9.09 -20.60
CA LEU A 292 4.36 -10.05 -21.59
C LEU A 292 3.24 -10.97 -22.08
N ALA A 293 2.36 -11.43 -21.19
CA ALA A 293 1.21 -12.24 -21.55
C ALA A 293 0.19 -11.45 -22.40
N MET A 294 -0.09 -10.19 -22.06
CA MET A 294 -0.94 -9.29 -22.86
C MET A 294 -0.36 -9.04 -24.24
N ALA A 295 0.93 -8.72 -24.33
CA ALA A 295 1.64 -8.55 -25.59
C ALA A 295 1.59 -9.85 -26.41
N ALA A 296 1.88 -11.00 -25.80
CA ALA A 296 1.80 -12.30 -26.46
C ALA A 296 0.39 -12.61 -26.98
N ALA A 297 -0.67 -12.22 -26.28
CA ALA A 297 -2.05 -12.39 -26.74
C ALA A 297 -2.36 -11.53 -27.96
N VAL A 298 -1.96 -10.26 -27.97
CA VAL A 298 -2.08 -9.36 -29.13
C VAL A 298 -1.32 -9.92 -30.34
N VAL A 299 -0.12 -10.45 -30.12
CA VAL A 299 0.69 -11.08 -31.16
C VAL A 299 0.06 -12.35 -31.69
N ALA A 300 -0.39 -13.25 -30.81
CA ALA A 300 -1.04 -14.50 -31.18
C ALA A 300 -2.36 -14.27 -31.93
N ALA A 301 -3.05 -13.16 -31.64
CA ALA A 301 -4.22 -12.74 -32.40
C ALA A 301 -3.84 -12.37 -33.84
N ALA A 302 -2.80 -11.55 -34.03
CA ALA A 302 -2.39 -11.06 -35.34
C ALA A 302 -1.65 -12.09 -36.20
N HIS A 303 -0.79 -12.89 -35.57
CA HIS A 303 0.08 -13.87 -36.22
C HIS A 303 -0.20 -15.26 -35.66
N THR A 304 -0.92 -16.06 -36.44
CA THR A 304 -1.14 -17.47 -36.09
C THR A 304 -0.05 -18.33 -36.74
N PRO A 305 0.82 -19.00 -35.97
CA PRO A 305 1.82 -19.91 -36.53
C PRO A 305 1.15 -21.07 -37.28
N PRO A 306 1.85 -21.73 -38.21
CA PRO A 306 1.31 -22.86 -38.96
C PRO A 306 0.97 -24.02 -38.02
N ALA A 307 -0.17 -24.67 -38.26
CA ALA A 307 -0.67 -25.74 -37.41
C ALA A 307 0.07 -27.07 -37.64
N ALA A 308 0.38 -27.77 -36.55
CA ALA A 308 0.85 -29.15 -36.58
C ALA A 308 -0.36 -30.10 -36.61
N ARG A 309 -0.34 -31.13 -37.47
CA ARG A 309 -1.48 -32.03 -37.69
C ARG A 309 -1.37 -33.31 -36.84
N LEU A 310 -1.29 -33.16 -35.53
CA LEU A 310 -1.05 -34.27 -34.59
C LEU A 310 -2.34 -34.88 -34.00
N GLY A 311 -3.48 -34.20 -34.17
CA GLY A 311 -4.80 -34.71 -33.76
C GLY A 311 -5.25 -34.29 -32.35
N ALA A 312 -6.55 -34.41 -32.08
CA ALA A 312 -7.17 -33.87 -30.85
C ALA A 312 -6.63 -34.48 -29.54
N VAL A 313 -6.19 -35.74 -29.58
CA VAL A 313 -5.56 -36.42 -28.43
C VAL A 313 -4.23 -35.73 -28.06
N ALA A 314 -3.44 -35.32 -29.04
CA ALA A 314 -2.19 -34.60 -28.79
C ALA A 314 -2.43 -33.23 -28.13
N ALA A 315 -3.52 -32.55 -28.48
CA ALA A 315 -3.93 -31.31 -27.82
C ALA A 315 -4.29 -31.55 -26.34
N GLY A 316 -5.06 -32.61 -26.05
CA GLY A 316 -5.38 -33.00 -24.67
C GLY A 316 -4.13 -33.35 -23.85
N LEU A 317 -3.22 -34.17 -24.40
CA LEU A 317 -1.97 -34.54 -23.75
C LEU A 317 -1.03 -33.34 -23.52
N ALA A 318 -0.98 -32.39 -24.45
CA ALA A 318 -0.24 -31.16 -24.24
C ALA A 318 -0.79 -30.37 -23.05
N VAL A 319 -2.12 -30.25 -22.94
CA VAL A 319 -2.79 -29.57 -21.82
C VAL A 319 -2.55 -30.29 -20.48
N LEU A 320 -2.53 -31.63 -20.48
CA LEU A 320 -2.27 -32.44 -19.29
C LEU A 320 -0.94 -32.09 -18.60
N ILE A 321 0.08 -31.68 -19.37
CA ILE A 321 1.41 -31.36 -18.84
C ILE A 321 1.59 -29.85 -18.66
N VAL A 322 1.22 -29.07 -19.68
CA VAL A 322 1.56 -27.65 -19.77
C VAL A 322 0.78 -26.79 -18.78
N LEU A 323 -0.51 -27.09 -18.53
CA LEU A 323 -1.33 -26.32 -17.57
C LEU A 323 -0.84 -26.52 -16.12
N PRO A 324 -0.63 -27.76 -15.64
CA PRO A 324 -0.02 -27.99 -14.34
C PRO A 324 1.32 -27.31 -14.17
N LEU A 325 2.23 -27.47 -15.14
CA LEU A 325 3.56 -26.91 -15.03
C LEU A 325 3.52 -25.39 -14.92
N ALA A 326 2.74 -24.72 -15.77
CA ALA A 326 2.56 -23.27 -15.71
C ALA A 326 1.93 -22.82 -14.38
N SER A 327 0.94 -23.56 -13.88
CA SER A 327 0.27 -23.26 -12.61
C SER A 327 1.23 -23.41 -11.42
N VAL A 328 2.02 -24.50 -11.37
CA VAL A 328 3.06 -24.71 -10.34
C VAL A 328 4.10 -23.59 -10.38
N THR A 329 4.63 -23.24 -11.55
CA THR A 329 5.68 -22.21 -11.68
C THR A 329 5.19 -20.82 -11.28
N LEU A 330 3.94 -20.47 -11.59
CA LEU A 330 3.38 -19.18 -11.21
C LEU A 330 3.00 -19.15 -9.73
N LEU A 331 2.40 -20.21 -9.19
CA LEU A 331 2.05 -20.25 -7.77
C LEU A 331 3.27 -20.29 -6.86
N SER A 332 4.34 -20.98 -7.25
CA SER A 332 5.58 -20.99 -6.46
C SER A 332 6.30 -19.65 -6.44
N GLY A 333 6.05 -18.80 -7.43
CA GLY A 333 6.54 -17.43 -7.46
C GLY A 333 5.68 -16.43 -6.68
N ALA A 334 4.45 -16.81 -6.29
CA ALA A 334 3.51 -15.92 -5.59
C ALA A 334 3.77 -15.94 -4.07
N GLY A 335 4.01 -14.76 -3.49
CA GLY A 335 4.16 -14.59 -2.06
C GLY A 335 2.83 -14.78 -1.32
N SER A 336 2.91 -15.21 -0.05
CA SER A 336 1.73 -15.38 0.80
C SER A 336 0.94 -14.07 0.97
N SER A 337 1.62 -12.91 1.02
CA SER A 337 1.00 -11.59 1.11
C SER A 337 0.14 -11.23 -0.11
N LEU A 338 0.53 -11.68 -1.31
CA LEU A 338 -0.25 -11.48 -2.53
C LEU A 338 -1.52 -12.34 -2.50
N LEU A 339 -1.38 -13.60 -2.14
CA LEU A 339 -2.47 -14.57 -2.19
C LEU A 339 -3.48 -14.36 -1.06
N SER A 340 -3.04 -14.04 0.16
CA SER A 340 -3.93 -13.77 1.30
C SER A 340 -4.47 -12.34 1.35
N GLY A 341 -3.81 -11.41 0.65
CA GLY A 341 -4.07 -9.96 0.68
C GLY A 341 -5.32 -9.48 -0.07
N PRO A 342 -5.37 -8.19 -0.46
CA PRO A 342 -6.57 -7.54 -1.03
C PRO A 342 -7.13 -8.25 -2.28
N GLU A 343 -8.46 -8.26 -2.41
CA GLU A 343 -9.14 -8.90 -3.55
C GLU A 343 -8.68 -8.35 -4.91
N ALA A 344 -8.35 -7.06 -5.00
CA ALA A 344 -7.91 -6.42 -6.24
C ALA A 344 -6.56 -6.97 -6.75
N LYS A 345 -5.55 -7.13 -5.87
CA LYS A 345 -4.24 -7.68 -6.25
C LYS A 345 -4.37 -9.15 -6.66
N TRP A 346 -5.15 -9.93 -5.91
CA TRP A 346 -5.41 -11.33 -6.26
C TRP A 346 -6.18 -11.47 -7.58
N GLY A 347 -7.16 -10.59 -7.84
CA GLY A 347 -7.90 -10.59 -9.11
C GLY A 347 -6.99 -10.32 -10.31
N LEU A 348 -6.05 -9.37 -10.20
CA LEU A 348 -5.04 -9.13 -11.24
C LEU A 348 -4.10 -10.33 -11.43
N TYR A 349 -3.70 -10.99 -10.33
CA TYR A 349 -2.91 -12.22 -10.39
C TYR A 349 -3.66 -13.35 -11.12
N GLN A 350 -4.92 -13.59 -10.74
CA GLN A 350 -5.77 -14.58 -11.37
C GLN A 350 -5.94 -14.28 -12.86
N LEU A 351 -6.14 -13.02 -13.25
CA LEU A 351 -6.31 -12.62 -14.65
C LEU A 351 -5.06 -12.91 -15.47
N GLY A 352 -3.87 -12.59 -14.95
CA GLY A 352 -2.61 -12.88 -15.62
C GLY A 352 -2.37 -14.38 -15.79
N LEU A 353 -2.71 -15.17 -14.76
CA LEU A 353 -2.70 -16.63 -14.85
C LEU A 353 -3.68 -17.14 -15.91
N ALA A 354 -4.92 -16.65 -15.90
CA ALA A 354 -5.97 -16.99 -16.88
C ALA A 354 -5.52 -16.70 -18.31
N LEU A 355 -4.88 -15.54 -18.53
CA LEU A 355 -4.35 -15.15 -19.83
C LEU A 355 -3.24 -16.09 -20.31
N ILE A 356 -2.29 -16.44 -19.43
CA ILE A 356 -1.21 -17.39 -19.76
C ILE A 356 -1.78 -18.76 -20.10
N LEU A 357 -2.65 -19.31 -19.25
CA LEU A 357 -3.28 -20.62 -19.50
C LEU A 357 -4.10 -20.63 -20.79
N THR A 358 -4.77 -19.52 -21.11
CA THR A 358 -5.50 -19.35 -22.37
C THR A 358 -4.58 -19.42 -23.58
N LEU A 359 -3.42 -18.77 -23.54
CA LEU A 359 -2.44 -18.82 -24.64
C LEU A 359 -1.88 -20.24 -24.82
N LEU A 360 -1.68 -20.97 -23.73
CA LEU A 360 -1.23 -22.37 -23.77
C LEU A 360 -2.31 -23.28 -24.35
N CYS A 361 -3.58 -23.11 -23.97
CA CYS A 361 -4.71 -23.82 -24.58
C CYS A 361 -4.83 -23.51 -26.08
N LEU A 362 -4.66 -22.24 -26.47
CA LEU A 362 -4.69 -21.83 -27.88
C LEU A 362 -3.57 -22.52 -28.67
N GLY A 363 -2.36 -22.60 -28.12
CA GLY A 363 -1.25 -23.36 -28.69
C GLY A 363 -1.59 -24.85 -28.84
N ALA A 364 -2.15 -25.48 -27.82
CA ALA A 364 -2.56 -26.88 -27.85
C ALA A 364 -3.63 -27.16 -28.92
N PHE A 365 -4.63 -26.28 -29.07
CA PHE A 365 -5.66 -26.41 -30.11
C PHE A 365 -5.12 -26.38 -31.54
N ARG A 366 -3.94 -25.79 -31.75
CA ARG A 366 -3.25 -25.80 -33.06
C ARG A 366 -2.61 -27.14 -33.38
N LEU A 367 -2.17 -27.89 -32.38
CA LEU A 367 -1.65 -29.26 -32.55
C LEU A 367 -2.76 -30.25 -32.98
N GLY A 368 -4.02 -29.92 -32.68
CA GLY A 368 -5.18 -30.76 -32.93
C GLY A 368 -5.79 -30.67 -34.33
N GLU A 369 -5.22 -29.90 -35.25
CA GLU A 369 -5.81 -29.67 -36.57
C GLU A 369 -5.81 -30.93 -37.45
N THR A 370 -6.99 -31.45 -37.78
CA THR A 370 -7.17 -32.57 -38.71
C THR A 370 -8.12 -32.21 -39.86
N ALA A 371 -7.90 -32.80 -41.03
CA ALA A 371 -8.57 -32.40 -42.28
C ALA A 371 -9.93 -33.09 -42.54
N LYS A 372 -10.39 -34.00 -41.67
CA LYS A 372 -11.54 -34.87 -41.95
C LYS A 372 -12.90 -34.19 -41.66
N ARG A 373 -13.89 -34.42 -42.54
CA ARG A 373 -15.27 -33.89 -42.50
C ARG A 373 -16.21 -34.95 -41.93
N GLU A 374 -16.79 -34.73 -40.74
CA GLU A 374 -17.82 -35.60 -40.13
C GLU A 374 -18.73 -34.79 -39.14
N PRO A 375 -19.91 -35.30 -38.69
CA PRO A 375 -21.13 -34.54 -38.33
C PRO A 375 -21.07 -33.83 -36.94
N PRO A 376 -22.15 -33.23 -36.37
CA PRO A 376 -22.14 -31.86 -35.82
C PRO A 376 -21.16 -31.63 -34.66
N ALA A 377 -20.47 -30.49 -34.70
CA ALA A 377 -19.51 -30.03 -33.69
C ALA A 377 -20.12 -29.65 -32.33
N GLN A 378 -21.45 -29.57 -32.23
CA GLN A 378 -22.16 -29.08 -31.05
C GLN A 378 -22.07 -30.05 -29.85
N VAL A 379 -22.19 -31.36 -30.10
CA VAL A 379 -22.16 -32.39 -29.05
C VAL A 379 -20.84 -32.39 -28.27
N PRO A 380 -19.64 -32.45 -28.91
CA PRO A 380 -18.38 -32.45 -28.16
C PRO A 380 -18.10 -31.12 -27.45
N LEU A 381 -18.54 -29.98 -28.01
CA LEU A 381 -18.38 -28.67 -27.37
C LEU A 381 -19.30 -28.53 -26.14
N ALA A 382 -20.54 -28.99 -26.22
CA ALA A 382 -21.46 -29.01 -25.09
C ALA A 382 -20.95 -29.94 -23.97
N ALA A 383 -20.45 -31.13 -24.33
CA ALA A 383 -19.84 -32.05 -23.38
C ALA A 383 -18.60 -31.44 -22.69
N ALA A 384 -17.73 -30.75 -23.45
CA ALA A 384 -16.59 -30.04 -22.88
C ALA A 384 -17.03 -28.97 -21.87
N PHE A 385 -18.06 -28.18 -22.20
CA PHE A 385 -18.58 -27.15 -21.32
C PHE A 385 -19.17 -27.73 -20.03
N VAL A 386 -19.98 -28.79 -20.12
CA VAL A 386 -20.51 -29.50 -18.94
C VAL A 386 -19.37 -30.03 -18.08
N LEU A 387 -18.32 -30.59 -18.68
CA LEU A 387 -17.18 -31.11 -17.95
C LEU A 387 -16.39 -30.01 -17.22
N VAL A 388 -16.24 -28.83 -17.82
CA VAL A 388 -15.66 -27.66 -17.13
C VAL A 388 -16.47 -27.29 -15.90
N LEU A 389 -17.81 -27.26 -15.99
CA LEU A 389 -18.68 -26.95 -14.85
C LEU A 389 -18.55 -28.01 -13.74
N VAL A 390 -18.53 -29.29 -14.10
CA VAL A 390 -18.38 -30.40 -13.14
C VAL A 390 -17.02 -30.34 -12.45
N LEU A 391 -15.93 -30.20 -13.21
CA LEU A 391 -14.58 -30.10 -12.65
C LEU A 391 -14.43 -28.87 -11.74
N SER A 392 -14.95 -27.72 -12.17
CA SER A 392 -14.93 -26.50 -11.36
C SER A 392 -15.72 -26.68 -10.06
N GLY A 393 -16.91 -27.28 -10.11
CA GLY A 393 -17.71 -27.58 -8.92
C GLY A 393 -17.03 -28.55 -7.95
N LEU A 394 -16.41 -29.60 -8.47
CA LEU A 394 -15.64 -30.56 -7.67
C LEU A 394 -14.42 -29.90 -7.00
N SER A 395 -13.71 -29.04 -7.72
CA SER A 395 -12.58 -28.30 -7.14
C SER A 395 -13.04 -27.29 -6.10
N VAL A 396 -14.19 -26.63 -6.30
CA VAL A 396 -14.78 -25.73 -5.30
C VAL A 396 -15.07 -26.49 -4.01
N PHE A 397 -15.69 -27.65 -4.14
CA PHE A 397 -15.97 -28.53 -3.01
C PHE A 397 -14.68 -29.02 -2.33
N ALA A 398 -13.67 -29.44 -3.10
CA ALA A 398 -12.40 -29.94 -2.56
C ALA A 398 -11.66 -28.91 -1.71
N VAL A 399 -11.53 -27.65 -2.16
CA VAL A 399 -10.89 -26.57 -1.38
C VAL A 399 -11.67 -26.28 -0.09
N ARG A 400 -13.00 -26.36 -0.12
CA ARG A 400 -13.80 -26.15 1.10
C ARG A 400 -13.60 -27.22 2.16
N VAL A 401 -13.39 -28.46 1.72
CA VAL A 401 -13.22 -29.59 2.63
C VAL A 401 -11.77 -29.70 3.11
N ASN A 402 -10.80 -29.43 2.24
CA ASN A 402 -9.39 -29.68 2.50
C ASN A 402 -8.57 -28.42 2.80
N GLY A 403 -9.08 -27.22 2.51
CA GLY A 403 -8.36 -25.94 2.70
C GLY A 403 -7.31 -25.64 1.62
N ASP A 404 -6.88 -26.65 0.85
CA ASP A 404 -5.88 -26.54 -0.21
C ASP A 404 -6.30 -27.29 -1.49
N LEU A 405 -5.67 -26.93 -2.61
CA LEU A 405 -5.80 -27.63 -3.88
C LEU A 405 -4.47 -27.66 -4.62
N SER A 406 -3.99 -28.89 -4.86
CA SER A 406 -2.76 -29.09 -5.63
C SER A 406 -2.84 -28.46 -7.03
N PRO A 407 -1.80 -27.72 -7.48
CA PRO A 407 -1.78 -27.13 -8.81
C PRO A 407 -1.89 -28.15 -9.96
N TRP A 408 -1.53 -29.41 -9.70
CA TRP A 408 -1.65 -30.51 -10.64
C TRP A 408 -3.08 -30.85 -11.04
N VAL A 409 -4.08 -30.41 -10.26
CA VAL A 409 -5.51 -30.58 -10.59
C VAL A 409 -5.87 -29.91 -11.92
N THR A 410 -5.17 -28.86 -12.32
CA THR A 410 -5.36 -28.23 -13.65
C THR A 410 -5.11 -29.19 -14.81
N GLY A 411 -4.39 -30.30 -14.60
CA GLY A 411 -4.19 -31.35 -15.59
C GLY A 411 -5.48 -32.05 -15.99
N ALA A 412 -6.50 -32.06 -15.12
CA ALA A 412 -7.82 -32.60 -15.43
C ALA A 412 -8.54 -31.85 -16.57
N TRP A 413 -8.15 -30.59 -16.86
CA TRP A 413 -8.66 -29.82 -17.99
C TRP A 413 -8.19 -30.39 -19.35
N CYS A 414 -7.32 -31.41 -19.37
CA CYS A 414 -6.97 -32.15 -20.58
C CYS A 414 -8.19 -32.77 -21.29
N LEU A 415 -9.19 -33.23 -20.51
CA LEU A 415 -10.40 -33.85 -21.03
C LEU A 415 -11.30 -32.84 -21.77
N PRO A 416 -11.73 -31.73 -21.15
CA PRO A 416 -12.53 -30.73 -21.86
C PRO A 416 -11.71 -30.05 -22.98
N ALA A 417 -10.39 -29.88 -22.83
CA ALA A 417 -9.55 -29.35 -23.90
C ALA A 417 -9.46 -30.30 -25.11
N GLY A 418 -9.31 -31.60 -24.89
CA GLY A 418 -9.30 -32.61 -25.96
C GLY A 418 -10.63 -32.65 -26.72
N LEU A 419 -11.76 -32.62 -26.00
CA LEU A 419 -13.10 -32.53 -26.59
C LEU A 419 -13.31 -31.23 -27.37
N THR A 420 -12.80 -30.11 -26.84
CA THR A 420 -12.85 -28.81 -27.52
C THR A 420 -12.02 -28.82 -28.79
N ALA A 421 -10.79 -29.33 -28.76
CA ALA A 421 -9.93 -29.47 -29.93
C ALA A 421 -10.59 -30.36 -31.00
N TYR A 422 -11.23 -31.45 -30.58
CA TYR A 422 -11.99 -32.33 -31.44
C TYR A 422 -13.18 -31.62 -32.09
N GLY A 423 -13.98 -30.87 -31.32
CA GLY A 423 -15.09 -30.07 -31.83
C GLY A 423 -14.63 -28.97 -32.81
N LEU A 424 -13.56 -28.24 -32.46
CA LEU A 424 -12.98 -27.18 -33.30
C LEU A 424 -12.40 -27.70 -34.62
N SER A 425 -11.91 -28.95 -34.66
CA SER A 425 -11.41 -29.56 -35.92
C SER A 425 -12.49 -29.69 -37.00
N ARG A 426 -13.78 -29.69 -36.59
CA ARG A 426 -14.95 -29.81 -37.47
C ARG A 426 -15.47 -28.45 -37.97
N ILE A 427 -14.91 -27.34 -37.49
CA ILE A 427 -15.32 -25.96 -37.82
C ILE A 427 -14.24 -25.31 -38.68
N ARG A 428 -14.60 -24.50 -39.68
CA ARG A 428 -13.61 -23.82 -40.56
C ARG A 428 -13.84 -22.32 -40.65
N GLY A 429 -12.85 -21.62 -41.19
CA GLY A 429 -12.89 -20.19 -41.44
C GLY A 429 -12.82 -19.35 -40.16
N TRP A 430 -13.28 -18.10 -40.26
CA TRP A 430 -13.26 -17.12 -39.16
C TRP A 430 -13.97 -17.61 -37.90
N ARG A 431 -15.07 -18.35 -38.07
CA ARG A 431 -15.85 -18.92 -36.98
C ARG A 431 -15.02 -19.85 -36.08
N ARG A 432 -14.06 -20.60 -36.65
CA ARG A 432 -13.14 -21.44 -35.86
C ARG A 432 -12.19 -20.61 -35.02
N VAL A 433 -11.63 -19.52 -35.57
CA VAL A 433 -10.70 -18.65 -34.84
C VAL A 433 -11.39 -18.04 -33.63
N TRP A 434 -12.59 -17.48 -33.84
CA TRP A 434 -13.37 -16.87 -32.78
C TRP A 434 -13.77 -17.89 -31.69
N MET A 435 -14.26 -19.07 -32.09
CA MET A 435 -14.57 -20.14 -31.13
C MET A 435 -13.33 -20.67 -30.41
N ALA A 436 -12.18 -20.78 -31.07
CA ALA A 436 -10.95 -21.24 -30.44
C ALA A 436 -10.49 -20.28 -29.34
N TRP A 437 -10.55 -18.97 -29.58
CA TRP A 437 -10.26 -17.95 -28.56
C TRP A 437 -11.27 -17.98 -27.43
N GLY A 438 -12.57 -18.03 -27.73
CA GLY A 438 -13.62 -18.10 -26.70
C GLY A 438 -13.51 -19.35 -25.83
N SER A 439 -13.32 -20.53 -26.44
CA SER A 439 -13.18 -21.78 -25.67
C SER A 439 -11.85 -21.86 -24.92
N ALA A 440 -10.74 -21.35 -25.50
CA ALA A 440 -9.48 -21.30 -24.79
C ALA A 440 -9.55 -20.36 -23.58
N ALA A 441 -10.23 -19.22 -23.70
CA ALA A 441 -10.45 -18.29 -22.61
C ALA A 441 -11.29 -18.93 -21.49
N VAL A 442 -12.38 -19.62 -21.81
CA VAL A 442 -13.18 -20.33 -20.81
C VAL A 442 -12.37 -21.41 -20.09
N LEU A 443 -11.56 -22.21 -20.81
CA LEU A 443 -10.72 -23.24 -20.20
C LEU A 443 -9.60 -22.64 -19.35
N GLY A 444 -8.89 -21.63 -19.86
CA GLY A 444 -7.80 -20.97 -19.16
C GLY A 444 -8.28 -20.26 -17.89
N SER A 445 -9.36 -19.48 -17.98
CA SER A 445 -9.96 -18.77 -16.85
C SER A 445 -10.54 -19.69 -15.79
N SER A 446 -11.22 -20.78 -16.18
CA SER A 446 -11.76 -21.74 -15.21
C SER A 446 -10.66 -22.49 -14.46
N ALA A 447 -9.61 -22.95 -15.16
CA ALA A 447 -8.46 -23.59 -14.53
C ALA A 447 -7.70 -22.62 -13.61
N ALA A 448 -7.46 -21.39 -14.08
CA ALA A 448 -6.79 -20.35 -13.32
C ALA A 448 -7.55 -19.96 -12.05
N LEU A 449 -8.88 -19.78 -12.14
CA LEU A 449 -9.73 -19.45 -11.01
C LEU A 449 -9.67 -20.51 -9.92
N VAL A 450 -9.80 -21.79 -10.31
CA VAL A 450 -9.79 -22.91 -9.38
C VAL A 450 -8.47 -22.98 -8.62
N VAL A 451 -7.34 -22.88 -9.33
CA VAL A 451 -6.02 -23.04 -8.73
C VAL A 451 -5.60 -21.81 -7.93
N SER A 452 -5.92 -20.61 -8.39
CA SER A 452 -5.60 -19.36 -7.67
C SER A 452 -6.47 -19.17 -6.43
N TRP A 453 -7.71 -19.68 -6.43
CA TRP A 453 -8.58 -19.66 -5.27
C TRP A 453 -8.11 -20.67 -4.22
N GLY A 454 -7.73 -21.89 -4.62
CA GLY A 454 -7.11 -22.87 -3.70
C GLY A 454 -5.86 -22.31 -3.02
N GLY A 455 -4.93 -21.74 -3.81
CA GLY A 455 -3.73 -21.10 -3.27
C GLY A 455 -4.02 -19.89 -2.37
N ARG A 456 -5.11 -19.15 -2.62
CA ARG A 456 -5.57 -18.05 -1.73
C ARG A 456 -6.10 -18.56 -0.39
N VAL A 457 -6.84 -19.66 -0.36
CA VAL A 457 -7.32 -20.24 0.90
C VAL A 457 -6.15 -20.80 1.69
N ALA A 458 -5.26 -21.56 1.06
CA ALA A 458 -4.04 -22.07 1.70
C ALA A 458 -3.16 -20.94 2.26
N ALA A 459 -2.86 -19.91 1.47
CA ALA A 459 -2.07 -18.76 1.94
C ALA A 459 -2.73 -17.97 3.08
N LYS A 460 -4.07 -17.95 3.15
CA LYS A 460 -4.78 -17.36 4.30
C LYS A 460 -4.62 -18.23 5.54
N MET A 461 -4.71 -19.55 5.41
CA MET A 461 -4.47 -20.48 6.51
C MET A 461 -3.04 -20.32 7.04
N ASP A 462 -2.03 -20.34 6.16
CA ASP A 462 -0.63 -20.13 6.54
C ASP A 462 -0.39 -18.77 7.22
N ALA A 463 -1.02 -17.71 6.71
CA ALA A 463 -0.91 -16.37 7.30
C ALA A 463 -1.52 -16.32 8.71
N VAL A 464 -2.65 -16.99 8.93
CA VAL A 464 -3.29 -17.12 10.25
C VAL A 464 -2.43 -17.93 11.20
N GLU A 465 -1.83 -19.04 10.75
CA GLU A 465 -0.92 -19.83 11.57
C GLU A 465 0.26 -19.00 12.05
N LEU A 466 0.92 -18.27 11.14
CA LEU A 466 2.05 -17.41 11.46
C LEU A 466 1.66 -16.24 12.36
N GLN A 467 0.44 -15.73 12.24
CA GLN A 467 -0.11 -14.72 13.15
C GLN A 467 -0.37 -15.27 14.55
N LEU A 468 -0.95 -16.47 14.67
CA LEU A 468 -1.18 -17.14 15.94
C LEU A 468 0.13 -17.56 16.63
N GLU A 469 1.19 -17.86 15.88
CA GLU A 469 2.54 -18.13 16.41
C GLU A 469 3.19 -16.93 17.08
N ARG A 470 2.78 -15.71 16.71
CA ARG A 470 3.31 -14.45 17.26
C ARG A 470 2.61 -14.02 18.56
N LEU A 471 1.51 -14.66 18.93
CA LEU A 471 0.77 -14.35 20.14
C LEU A 471 1.49 -14.90 21.39
N GLY A 472 1.23 -14.28 22.53
CA GLY A 472 1.92 -14.61 23.79
C GLY A 472 3.24 -13.87 23.94
N VAL A 473 4.26 -14.59 24.40
CA VAL A 473 5.61 -14.06 24.70
C VAL A 473 6.72 -14.66 23.82
N PRO A 474 6.55 -14.99 22.53
CA PRO A 474 7.68 -15.45 21.72
C PRO A 474 8.75 -14.36 21.60
N ALA A 475 10.01 -14.76 21.43
CA ALA A 475 11.06 -13.80 21.08
C ALA A 475 10.82 -13.30 19.65
N ASP A 476 10.73 -11.98 19.47
CA ASP A 476 10.51 -11.34 18.18
C ASP A 476 11.73 -10.45 17.83
N PRO A 477 12.68 -10.98 17.03
CA PRO A 477 13.91 -10.24 16.69
C PRO A 477 13.65 -8.92 15.98
N TYR A 478 12.54 -8.83 15.26
CA TYR A 478 12.18 -7.62 14.54
C TYR A 478 11.60 -6.57 15.50
N LEU A 479 10.76 -6.98 16.44
CA LEU A 479 10.33 -6.09 17.53
C LEU A 479 11.53 -5.58 18.34
N GLU A 480 12.48 -6.46 18.71
CA GLU A 480 13.70 -6.06 19.42
C GLU A 480 14.51 -5.01 18.64
N TYR A 481 14.68 -5.21 17.34
CA TYR A 481 15.32 -4.23 16.46
C TYR A 481 14.60 -2.87 16.47
N VAL A 482 13.27 -2.88 16.37
CA VAL A 482 12.45 -1.64 16.42
C VAL A 482 12.55 -0.95 17.78
N LEU A 483 12.58 -1.71 18.88
CA LEU A 483 12.76 -1.18 20.23
C LEU A 483 14.15 -0.58 20.44
N HIS A 484 15.21 -1.19 19.93
CA HIS A 484 16.54 -0.59 19.96
C HIS A 484 16.59 0.72 19.16
N ARG A 485 15.96 0.74 17.99
CA ARG A 485 15.84 1.98 17.20
C ARG A 485 15.02 3.04 17.93
N PHE A 486 14.00 2.66 18.69
CA PHE A 486 13.25 3.59 19.55
C PHE A 486 14.15 4.24 20.60
N VAL A 487 15.00 3.45 21.26
CA VAL A 487 15.99 3.96 22.23
C VAL A 487 16.91 5.00 21.58
N ASP A 488 17.48 4.68 20.42
CA ASP A 488 18.40 5.58 19.71
C ASP A 488 17.72 6.90 19.29
N VAL A 489 16.47 6.82 18.83
CA VAL A 489 15.69 8.00 18.45
C VAL A 489 15.34 8.85 19.68
N ALA A 490 14.94 8.23 20.79
CA ALA A 490 14.61 8.93 22.02
C ALA A 490 15.81 9.70 22.59
N ASP A 491 16.98 9.06 22.63
CA ASP A 491 18.24 9.70 23.05
C ASP A 491 18.60 10.88 22.13
N SER A 492 18.46 10.70 20.82
CA SER A 492 18.68 11.78 19.85
C SER A 492 17.71 12.96 20.04
N LEU A 493 16.42 12.70 20.27
CA LEU A 493 15.42 13.74 20.49
C LEU A 493 15.63 14.48 21.81
N ASP A 494 16.00 13.77 22.88
CA ASP A 494 16.34 14.38 24.17
C ASP A 494 17.59 15.26 24.09
N SER A 495 18.61 14.81 23.34
CA SER A 495 19.81 15.60 23.08
C SER A 495 19.49 16.93 22.39
N GLY A 496 18.42 16.96 21.59
CA GLY A 496 17.87 18.14 20.92
C GLY A 496 16.85 18.94 21.72
N GLY A 497 16.59 18.59 22.99
CA GLY A 497 15.68 19.34 23.87
C GLY A 497 14.20 19.10 23.62
N ALA A 498 13.81 17.91 23.16
CA ALA A 498 12.40 17.56 22.97
C ALA A 498 11.61 17.55 24.31
N GLU A 499 10.39 18.10 24.29
CA GLU A 499 9.46 18.02 25.41
C GLU A 499 8.93 16.59 25.58
N SER A 500 8.52 16.21 26.80
CA SER A 500 8.17 14.83 27.16
C SER A 500 7.10 14.22 26.24
N ALA A 501 6.07 14.98 25.84
CA ALA A 501 5.01 14.51 24.94
C ALA A 501 5.50 14.27 23.49
N GLU A 502 6.37 15.16 23.01
CA GLU A 502 6.95 15.07 21.68
C GLU A 502 7.97 13.94 21.60
N LEU A 503 8.81 13.82 22.61
CA LEU A 503 9.81 12.77 22.73
C LEU A 503 9.16 11.38 22.67
N LEU A 504 8.07 11.15 23.41
CA LEU A 504 7.36 9.85 23.34
C LEU A 504 6.75 9.59 21.96
N TYR A 505 6.04 10.58 21.42
CA TYR A 505 5.30 10.39 20.17
C TYR A 505 6.22 10.27 18.94
N GLU A 506 7.19 11.18 18.79
CA GLU A 506 8.11 11.14 17.65
C GLU A 506 9.04 9.92 17.71
N SER A 507 9.46 9.48 18.90
CA SER A 507 10.19 8.21 19.04
C SER A 507 9.35 7.02 18.60
N TRP A 508 8.07 6.99 18.98
CA TRP A 508 7.14 5.92 18.61
C TRP A 508 6.91 5.85 17.09
N VAL A 509 6.74 7.00 16.42
CA VAL A 509 6.56 7.07 14.96
C VAL A 509 7.85 6.80 14.20
N ALA A 510 8.95 7.46 14.56
CA ALA A 510 10.19 7.42 13.77
C ALA A 510 10.98 6.12 13.93
N SER A 511 10.80 5.40 15.06
CA SER A 511 11.41 4.09 15.28
C SER A 511 10.82 2.99 14.38
N GLY A 512 9.57 3.13 13.96
CA GLY A 512 8.80 2.06 13.32
C GLY A 512 7.82 1.36 14.25
N LEU A 513 7.83 1.67 15.55
CA LEU A 513 6.98 1.01 16.55
C LEU A 513 5.49 1.27 16.30
N ALA A 514 5.16 2.41 15.71
CA ALA A 514 3.79 2.74 15.30
C ALA A 514 3.20 1.81 14.23
N GLN A 515 4.05 1.24 13.38
CA GLN A 515 3.66 0.33 12.30
C GLN A 515 3.50 -1.12 12.79
N GLU A 516 4.19 -1.50 13.88
CA GLU A 516 4.07 -2.84 14.48
C GLU A 516 2.68 -3.08 15.09
N GLY A 517 2.01 -2.02 15.54
CA GLY A 517 0.68 -2.09 16.15
C GLY A 517 0.67 -2.90 17.47
N THR A 518 1.83 -3.15 18.06
CA THR A 518 1.93 -3.75 19.40
C THR A 518 1.55 -2.71 20.44
N GLY A 519 0.77 -3.12 21.44
CA GLY A 519 0.45 -2.27 22.57
C GLY A 519 1.70 -1.85 23.34
N VAL A 520 1.78 -0.59 23.76
CA VAL A 520 2.90 -0.06 24.53
C VAL A 520 2.44 0.95 25.58
N TRP A 521 3.08 0.88 26.73
CA TRP A 521 3.01 1.87 27.80
C TRP A 521 4.31 2.65 27.84
N LEU A 522 4.27 3.96 27.60
CA LEU A 522 5.46 4.81 27.61
C LEU A 522 5.32 5.90 28.67
N THR A 523 6.34 6.07 29.51
CA THR A 523 6.34 7.05 30.59
C THR A 523 7.66 7.81 30.62
N VAL A 524 7.59 9.14 30.71
CA VAL A 524 8.73 10.01 31.01
C VAL A 524 8.64 10.42 32.48
N TRP A 525 9.73 10.19 33.20
CA TRP A 525 9.86 10.44 34.63
C TRP A 525 10.71 11.66 34.88
N SER A 526 10.24 12.51 35.79
CA SER A 526 11.03 13.61 36.34
C SER A 526 12.18 13.07 37.20
N PRO A 527 13.14 13.92 37.60
CA PRO A 527 14.22 13.53 38.51
C PRO A 527 13.75 13.08 39.91
N GLY A 528 12.50 13.38 40.28
CA GLY A 528 11.91 13.05 41.58
C GLY A 528 10.90 11.88 41.56
N ASP A 529 11.01 10.97 40.59
CA ASP A 529 10.12 9.80 40.42
C ASP A 529 8.64 10.10 40.16
N LEU A 530 8.34 11.35 39.80
CA LEU A 530 7.00 11.71 39.36
C LEU A 530 6.89 11.54 37.85
N PRO A 531 5.83 10.88 37.34
CA PRO A 531 5.58 10.80 35.91
C PRO A 531 5.24 12.18 35.37
N GLU A 532 6.07 12.71 34.47
CA GLU A 532 5.82 13.99 33.80
C GLU A 532 4.79 13.84 32.69
N PHE A 533 4.92 12.77 31.91
CA PHE A 533 4.05 12.50 30.78
C PHE A 533 3.96 11.00 30.52
N GLU A 534 2.79 10.55 30.12
CA GLU A 534 2.51 9.14 29.87
C GLU A 534 1.62 8.98 28.64
N ILE A 535 1.93 7.97 27.84
CA ILE A 535 1.13 7.58 26.68
C ILE A 535 0.86 6.08 26.77
N THR A 536 -0.42 5.73 26.67
CA THR A 536 -0.89 4.35 26.52
C THR A 536 -1.41 4.15 25.11
N ILE A 537 -0.91 3.12 24.42
CA ILE A 537 -1.27 2.83 23.03
C ILE A 537 -1.64 1.36 22.97
N GLY A 538 -2.89 1.03 22.64
CA GLY A 538 -3.32 -0.36 22.47
C GLY A 538 -3.11 -1.25 23.71
N VAL A 539 -3.12 -0.65 24.90
CA VAL A 539 -3.02 -1.35 26.19
C VAL A 539 -4.08 -0.79 27.12
N ASP A 540 -4.79 -1.68 27.81
CA ASP A 540 -5.82 -1.34 28.80
C ASP A 540 -5.32 -1.66 30.20
N GLY A 541 -5.75 -0.88 31.20
CA GLY A 541 -5.46 -1.12 32.62
C GLY A 541 -4.59 -0.05 33.28
N GLY A 542 -4.05 -0.38 34.46
CA GLY A 542 -3.14 0.50 35.21
C GLY A 542 -1.69 0.33 34.78
N ARG A 543 -0.85 1.31 35.14
CA ARG A 543 0.60 1.30 34.84
C ARG A 543 1.24 0.00 35.36
N PRO A 544 1.99 -0.73 34.53
CA PRO A 544 2.74 -1.90 34.97
C PRO A 544 3.80 -1.52 36.01
N GLY A 545 3.88 -2.23 37.13
CA GLY A 545 4.87 -1.95 38.19
C GLY A 545 6.33 -2.03 37.70
N ARG A 546 6.59 -2.85 36.67
CA ARG A 546 7.89 -2.97 36.00
C ARG A 546 8.43 -1.66 35.41
N ALA A 547 7.58 -0.67 35.18
CA ALA A 547 7.99 0.66 34.72
C ALA A 547 8.87 1.37 35.76
N ASP A 548 8.74 1.04 37.05
CA ASP A 548 9.38 1.78 38.14
C ASP A 548 10.69 1.11 38.60
N ASP A 549 10.81 -0.21 38.40
CA ASP A 549 11.86 -1.08 38.95
C ASP A 549 13.31 -0.65 38.62
N PHE A 550 13.51 0.13 37.55
CA PHE A 550 14.83 0.45 37.02
C PHE A 550 15.20 1.94 37.11
N LEU A 551 14.34 2.80 37.65
CA LEU A 551 14.58 4.25 37.69
C LEU A 551 15.89 4.62 38.39
N ASP A 552 16.16 3.99 39.54
CA ASP A 552 17.40 4.20 40.30
C ASP A 552 18.65 3.82 39.50
N ALA A 553 18.57 2.73 38.73
CA ALA A 553 19.68 2.22 37.92
C ALA A 553 20.03 3.19 36.77
N ALA A 554 19.03 3.69 36.04
CA ALA A 554 19.26 4.71 35.01
C ALA A 554 19.88 5.98 35.58
N ARG A 555 19.43 6.43 36.75
CA ARG A 555 20.00 7.63 37.40
C ARG A 555 21.39 7.40 37.96
N ALA A 556 21.75 6.16 38.30
CA ALA A 556 23.10 5.77 38.67
C ALA A 556 24.07 5.74 37.47
N GLY A 557 23.57 5.93 36.24
CA GLY A 557 24.37 6.02 35.02
C GLY A 557 24.37 4.75 34.18
N ASP A 558 23.45 3.81 34.43
CA ASP A 558 23.31 2.64 33.57
C ASP A 558 22.89 3.06 32.15
N PRO A 559 23.47 2.45 31.10
CA PRO A 559 23.14 2.78 29.73
C PRO A 559 21.72 2.37 29.37
N ALA A 560 21.18 2.99 28.32
CA ALA A 560 19.89 2.61 27.76
C ALA A 560 19.88 1.12 27.37
N PHE A 561 18.76 0.43 27.60
CA PHE A 561 18.63 -0.98 27.25
C PHE A 561 17.22 -1.37 26.84
N VAL A 562 17.14 -2.49 26.13
CA VAL A 562 15.91 -3.25 25.88
C VAL A 562 16.10 -4.62 26.50
N ARG A 563 15.13 -5.06 27.31
CA ARG A 563 15.16 -6.33 28.03
C ARG A 563 13.85 -7.07 27.85
N ARG A 564 13.95 -8.34 27.48
CA ARG A 564 12.82 -9.27 27.49
C ARG A 564 12.64 -9.83 28.90
N LEU A 565 11.47 -9.63 29.49
CA LEU A 565 11.10 -10.19 30.79
C LEU A 565 10.21 -11.44 30.65
N GLY A 566 9.46 -11.55 29.55
CA GLY A 566 8.59 -12.70 29.27
C GLY A 566 7.37 -12.78 30.18
N GLU A 567 6.95 -11.65 30.77
CA GLU A 567 5.76 -11.54 31.62
C GLU A 567 4.52 -11.13 30.81
N GLY A 568 3.33 -11.38 31.36
CA GLY A 568 2.07 -11.15 30.66
C GLY A 568 1.76 -9.67 30.44
N ASP A 569 2.02 -8.85 31.46
CA ASP A 569 1.87 -7.40 31.48
C ASP A 569 3.16 -6.65 31.09
N ALA A 570 4.30 -7.36 31.05
CA ALA A 570 5.60 -6.81 30.67
C ALA A 570 6.44 -7.85 29.91
N ASN A 571 6.15 -8.13 28.65
CA ASN A 571 6.99 -9.01 27.83
C ASN A 571 8.35 -8.37 27.53
N TYR A 572 8.34 -7.09 27.16
CA TYR A 572 9.54 -6.28 26.97
C TYR A 572 9.50 -5.03 27.84
N LEU A 573 10.68 -4.66 28.34
CA LEU A 573 10.95 -3.41 29.02
C LEU A 573 12.08 -2.70 28.29
N LEU A 574 11.91 -1.40 28.05
CA LEU A 574 12.97 -0.52 27.62
C LEU A 574 13.16 0.59 28.63
N GLN A 575 14.41 1.04 28.73
CA GLN A 575 14.80 2.17 29.56
C GLN A 575 15.79 3.04 28.81
N VAL A 576 15.58 4.36 28.88
CA VAL A 576 16.48 5.37 28.31
C VAL A 576 16.75 6.42 29.39
N PRO A 577 17.99 6.52 29.91
CA PRO A 577 18.37 7.66 30.74
C PRO A 577 18.36 8.92 29.87
N LEU A 578 17.69 9.97 30.34
CA LEU A 578 17.60 11.26 29.66
C LEU A 578 18.42 12.32 30.40
N ARG A 579 18.60 13.48 29.78
CA ARG A 579 19.27 14.63 30.38
C ARG A 579 18.51 15.13 31.60
N GLU A 580 19.24 15.86 32.46
CA GLU A 580 18.72 16.47 33.68
C GLU A 580 18.18 15.47 34.72
N GLY A 581 18.55 14.18 34.61
CA GLY A 581 18.11 13.14 35.54
C GLY A 581 16.70 12.60 35.26
N ARG A 582 16.12 12.97 34.12
CA ARG A 582 14.88 12.37 33.61
C ARG A 582 15.14 10.95 33.12
N VAL A 583 14.10 10.12 33.10
CA VAL A 583 14.20 8.74 32.61
C VAL A 583 12.98 8.45 31.76
N LEU A 584 13.17 7.80 30.62
CA LEU A 584 12.09 7.22 29.85
C LEU A 584 12.04 5.71 30.10
N THR A 585 10.84 5.20 30.35
CA THR A 585 10.59 3.76 30.43
C THR A 585 9.46 3.38 29.49
N GLY A 586 9.60 2.22 28.84
CA GLY A 586 8.55 1.64 28.01
C GLY A 586 8.29 0.19 28.39
N VAL A 587 7.04 -0.15 28.63
CA VAL A 587 6.61 -1.53 28.92
C VAL A 587 5.68 -2.01 27.82
N LEU A 588 6.00 -3.16 27.24
CA LEU A 588 5.18 -3.81 26.22
C LEU A 588 4.65 -5.12 26.78
N PRO A 589 3.33 -5.30 26.92
CA PRO A 589 2.75 -6.57 27.39
C PRO A 589 2.88 -7.69 26.35
N ALA A 590 2.52 -8.90 26.76
CA ALA A 590 2.38 -10.04 25.85
C ALA A 590 1.36 -9.74 24.75
N ARG A 591 1.63 -10.18 23.52
CA ARG A 591 0.79 -9.89 22.37
C ARG A 591 -0.51 -10.70 22.47
N ARG A 592 -1.65 -10.02 22.63
CA ARG A 592 -3.00 -10.61 22.74
C ARG A 592 -3.91 -10.32 21.54
N GLU A 593 -3.50 -9.41 20.66
CA GLU A 593 -4.27 -9.01 19.50
C GLU A 593 -3.49 -9.23 18.21
N LEU A 594 -4.22 -9.49 17.11
CA LEU A 594 -3.69 -9.55 15.76
C LEU A 594 -3.88 -8.18 15.10
N SER A 595 -3.07 -7.20 15.48
CA SER A 595 -3.20 -5.87 14.88
C SER A 595 -2.72 -5.88 13.42
N ASN A 596 -3.66 -5.67 12.49
CA ASN A 596 -3.41 -5.17 11.12
C ASN A 596 -3.76 -3.68 10.98
N SER A 597 -4.16 -3.02 12.06
CA SER A 597 -4.62 -1.63 12.09
C SER A 597 -3.91 -0.88 13.19
N SER A 598 -3.33 0.29 12.88
CA SER A 598 -2.74 1.17 13.91
C SER A 598 -3.71 1.29 15.09
N PRO A 599 -3.22 1.27 16.35
CA PRO A 599 -4.04 1.49 17.55
C PRO A 599 -4.80 2.84 17.52
N PHE A 600 -4.35 3.76 16.67
CA PHE A 600 -5.00 5.05 16.40
C PHE A 600 -6.04 5.00 15.26
N GLY A 601 -6.19 3.86 14.60
CA GLY A 601 -7.16 3.61 13.53
C GLY A 601 -8.60 3.99 13.91
N PRO A 602 -9.10 3.68 15.11
CA PRO A 602 -10.43 4.12 15.55
C PRO A 602 -10.56 5.64 15.74
N LEU A 603 -9.47 6.35 16.03
CA LEU A 603 -9.45 7.80 16.32
C LEU A 603 -9.31 8.66 15.05
N PHE A 604 -8.67 8.13 14.01
CA PHE A 604 -8.37 8.88 12.77
C PHE A 604 -8.81 8.20 11.47
N GLY A 605 -9.22 6.93 11.51
CA GLY A 605 -9.77 6.19 10.37
C GLY A 605 -11.26 6.45 10.19
N GLY A 606 -11.73 6.41 8.93
CA GLY A 606 -13.15 6.26 8.65
C GLY A 606 -13.67 4.91 9.19
N LEU A 607 -14.98 4.81 9.38
CA LEU A 607 -15.73 3.62 9.88
C LEU A 607 -15.36 2.26 9.25
N SER A 608 -14.54 2.24 8.19
CA SER A 608 -14.01 1.07 7.50
C SER A 608 -12.96 0.27 8.30
N SER A 609 -12.33 0.84 9.34
CA SER A 609 -11.34 0.16 10.19
C SER A 609 -11.92 -0.48 11.45
N LEU A 610 -13.24 -0.36 11.66
CA LEU A 610 -13.96 -0.93 12.81
C LEU A 610 -14.50 -2.35 12.50
N GLY A 611 -13.71 -3.18 11.80
CA GLY A 611 -14.03 -4.59 11.72
C GLY A 611 -13.79 -5.22 13.09
N GLU A 612 -14.78 -5.94 13.64
CA GLU A 612 -14.56 -6.80 14.81
C GLU A 612 -13.34 -7.69 14.55
N SER A 613 -12.44 -7.75 15.53
CA SER A 613 -11.23 -8.58 15.42
C SER A 613 -11.66 -10.04 15.15
N PRO A 614 -11.16 -10.68 14.09
CA PRO A 614 -11.46 -12.09 13.81
C PRO A 614 -10.83 -13.05 14.83
N LEU A 615 -10.01 -12.54 15.76
CA LEU A 615 -9.43 -13.29 16.87
C LEU A 615 -10.32 -13.21 18.12
N THR A 616 -10.63 -14.35 18.71
CA THR A 616 -11.22 -14.48 20.04
C THR A 616 -10.26 -15.26 20.94
N LEU A 617 -9.89 -14.70 22.09
CA LEU A 617 -9.15 -15.41 23.12
C LEU A 617 -10.12 -15.93 24.19
N VAL A 618 -10.14 -17.24 24.42
CA VAL A 618 -10.95 -17.87 25.47
C VAL A 618 -10.01 -18.37 26.57
N PRO A 619 -10.12 -17.89 27.83
CA PRO A 619 -9.29 -18.40 28.91
C PRO A 619 -9.58 -19.89 29.14
N VAL A 620 -8.53 -20.70 29.25
CA VAL A 620 -8.66 -22.13 29.55
C VAL A 620 -8.84 -22.29 31.05
N LEU A 621 -9.95 -22.89 31.47
CA LEU A 621 -10.24 -23.09 32.89
C LEU A 621 -9.58 -24.37 33.42
N GLU A 622 -9.34 -24.42 34.73
CA GLU A 622 -8.74 -25.58 35.40
C GLU A 622 -9.68 -26.81 35.26
N GLY A 623 -9.25 -27.80 34.47
CA GLY A 623 -10.04 -29.00 34.16
C GLY A 623 -10.51 -29.12 32.70
N ASP A 624 -10.32 -28.08 31.88
CA ASP A 624 -10.58 -28.18 30.44
C ASP A 624 -9.49 -29.03 29.74
N GLU A 625 -9.91 -30.05 28.98
CA GLU A 625 -9.04 -30.87 28.12
C GLU A 625 -8.57 -30.10 26.86
N VAL A 626 -8.32 -28.79 26.94
CA VAL A 626 -7.62 -28.09 25.86
C VAL A 626 -6.16 -28.47 25.98
N ALA A 627 -5.76 -29.50 25.23
CA ALA A 627 -4.36 -29.84 25.07
C ALA A 627 -3.64 -28.59 24.55
N VAL A 628 -2.85 -27.95 25.42
CA VAL A 628 -1.90 -26.89 25.05
C VAL A 628 -0.95 -27.53 24.07
N THR A 629 -1.30 -27.44 22.80
CA THR A 629 -0.58 -28.04 21.70
C THR A 629 0.00 -26.89 20.91
N ASP A 630 1.32 -26.94 20.67
CA ASP A 630 2.03 -25.95 19.86
C ASP A 630 1.59 -25.94 18.39
N ARG A 631 0.60 -26.77 18.01
CA ARG A 631 0.11 -26.89 16.64
C ARG A 631 -1.26 -26.27 16.50
N THR A 632 -1.41 -25.45 15.46
CA THR A 632 -2.70 -24.92 15.05
C THR A 632 -3.59 -26.07 14.55
N SER A 633 -4.79 -26.18 15.11
CA SER A 633 -5.81 -27.13 14.64
C SER A 633 -6.85 -26.39 13.81
N TRP A 634 -7.19 -26.96 12.65
CA TRP A 634 -8.19 -26.40 11.74
C TRP A 634 -9.50 -27.18 11.83
N VAL A 635 -10.59 -26.46 12.06
CA VAL A 635 -11.93 -27.02 12.12
C VAL A 635 -12.80 -26.33 11.06
N THR A 636 -13.53 -27.13 10.30
CA THR A 636 -14.51 -26.62 9.32
C THR A 636 -15.74 -26.10 10.04
N THR A 637 -16.21 -24.91 9.64
CA THR A 637 -17.48 -24.32 10.09
C THR A 637 -18.46 -24.24 8.92
N PRO A 638 -19.76 -24.02 9.15
CA PRO A 638 -20.73 -23.82 8.06
C PRO A 638 -20.35 -22.67 7.12
N ASP A 639 -19.71 -21.63 7.67
CA ASP A 639 -19.38 -20.39 6.99
C ASP A 639 -17.92 -20.33 6.49
N GLY A 640 -17.04 -21.23 6.94
CA GLY A 640 -15.63 -21.21 6.54
C GLY A 640 -14.72 -22.11 7.36
N TRP A 641 -13.62 -21.53 7.86
CA TRP A 641 -12.61 -22.22 8.63
C TRP A 641 -12.36 -21.51 9.96
N LYS A 642 -12.11 -22.31 11.00
CA LYS A 642 -11.72 -21.84 12.32
C LYS A 642 -10.40 -22.49 12.73
N ALA A 643 -9.39 -21.65 12.94
CA ALA A 643 -8.13 -22.06 13.57
C ALA A 643 -8.30 -22.01 15.09
N ARG A 644 -7.73 -23.01 15.78
CA ARG A 644 -7.63 -23.04 17.25
C ARG A 644 -6.20 -23.39 17.64
N ARG A 645 -5.63 -22.62 18.58
CA ARG A 645 -4.30 -22.86 19.13
C ARG A 645 -4.30 -22.52 20.62
N GLY A 646 -3.79 -23.43 21.45
CA GLY A 646 -3.55 -23.15 22.86
C GLY A 646 -2.29 -22.29 23.00
N ILE A 647 -2.39 -21.14 23.65
CA ILE A 647 -1.30 -20.20 23.85
C ILE A 647 -1.01 -20.07 25.34
N PRO A 648 0.21 -20.42 25.80
CA PRO A 648 0.58 -20.20 27.18
C PRO A 648 0.82 -18.71 27.39
N TYR A 649 -0.02 -18.07 28.23
CA TYR A 649 0.32 -16.77 28.80
C TYR A 649 0.80 -16.94 30.24
N PRO A 650 1.68 -16.05 30.74
CA PRO A 650 2.16 -16.11 32.13
C PRO A 650 1.08 -16.04 33.21
N ASP A 651 -0.09 -15.46 32.89
CA ASP A 651 -1.25 -15.32 33.76
C ASP A 651 -2.32 -16.41 33.56
N GLY A 652 -2.13 -17.32 32.61
CA GLY A 652 -3.05 -18.43 32.33
C GLY A 652 -3.09 -18.80 30.84
N ALA A 653 -3.25 -20.08 30.52
CA ALA A 653 -3.38 -20.49 29.12
C ALA A 653 -4.69 -19.96 28.50
N SER A 654 -4.62 -19.55 27.24
CA SER A 654 -5.79 -19.14 26.46
C SER A 654 -5.90 -19.94 25.17
N ASP A 655 -7.12 -20.34 24.79
CA ASP A 655 -7.44 -20.89 23.49
C ASP A 655 -7.68 -19.74 22.51
N ALA A 656 -6.71 -19.52 21.62
CA ALA A 656 -6.80 -18.53 20.56
C ALA A 656 -7.59 -19.11 19.39
N GLN A 657 -8.70 -18.46 19.09
CA GLN A 657 -9.63 -18.87 18.05
C GLN A 657 -9.67 -17.80 16.96
N TYR A 658 -9.36 -18.18 15.72
CA TYR A 658 -9.43 -17.29 14.57
C TYR A 658 -10.40 -17.87 13.54
N ALA A 659 -11.46 -17.13 13.23
CA ALA A 659 -12.41 -17.54 12.20
C ALA A 659 -12.29 -16.63 10.98
N PHE A 660 -12.28 -17.23 9.78
CA PHE A 660 -12.51 -16.47 8.56
C PHE A 660 -13.54 -17.15 7.68
N ASP A 661 -14.41 -16.31 7.12
CA ASP A 661 -15.52 -16.78 6.30
C ASP A 661 -15.06 -17.02 4.86
N LEU A 662 -15.58 -18.09 4.28
CA LEU A 662 -15.56 -18.36 2.86
C LEU A 662 -16.90 -17.94 2.26
N PRO A 663 -16.92 -17.35 1.06
CA PRO A 663 -18.18 -16.99 0.42
C PRO A 663 -19.05 -18.24 0.25
N GLY A 664 -20.33 -18.19 0.67
CA GLY A 664 -21.31 -19.29 0.52
C GLY A 664 -21.39 -19.84 -0.91
N PRO A 665 -21.84 -21.09 -1.13
CA PRO A 665 -21.55 -21.83 -2.37
C PRO A 665 -22.18 -21.16 -3.61
N LEU A 666 -23.38 -20.58 -3.44
CA LEU A 666 -24.05 -19.78 -4.46
C LEU A 666 -23.28 -18.48 -4.76
N LEU A 667 -22.79 -17.79 -3.74
CA LEU A 667 -22.00 -16.57 -3.91
C LEU A 667 -20.64 -16.86 -4.55
N ALA A 668 -19.97 -17.94 -4.15
CA ALA A 668 -18.74 -18.42 -4.77
C ALA A 668 -18.96 -18.77 -6.25
N GLY A 669 -20.05 -19.47 -6.57
CA GLY A 669 -20.44 -19.75 -7.95
C GLY A 669 -20.74 -18.50 -8.76
N ALA A 670 -21.49 -17.55 -8.21
CA ALA A 670 -21.81 -16.28 -8.87
C ALA A 670 -20.56 -15.42 -9.11
N ARG A 671 -19.73 -15.21 -8.08
CA ARG A 671 -18.46 -14.48 -8.18
C ARG A 671 -17.52 -15.15 -9.18
N GLY A 672 -17.35 -16.46 -9.09
CA GLY A 672 -16.50 -17.22 -10.01
C GLY A 672 -16.98 -17.13 -11.47
N THR A 673 -18.29 -17.20 -11.70
CA THR A 673 -18.86 -17.06 -13.05
C THR A 673 -18.65 -15.65 -13.60
N LEU A 674 -18.88 -14.61 -12.80
CA LEU A 674 -18.63 -13.22 -13.19
C LEU A 674 -17.15 -12.97 -13.50
N LEU A 675 -16.25 -13.58 -12.72
CA LEU A 675 -14.82 -13.43 -12.88
C LEU A 675 -14.34 -14.11 -14.18
N VAL A 676 -14.78 -15.35 -14.43
CA VAL A 676 -14.53 -16.03 -15.72
C VAL A 676 -15.11 -15.25 -16.90
N LEU A 677 -16.32 -14.70 -16.77
CA LEU A 677 -16.93 -13.87 -17.81
C LEU A 677 -16.09 -12.61 -18.07
N GLY A 678 -15.65 -11.93 -17.00
CA GLY A 678 -14.79 -10.75 -17.07
C GLY A 678 -13.47 -11.05 -17.79
N ASP A 679 -12.80 -12.14 -17.42
CA ASP A 679 -11.58 -12.60 -18.08
C ASP A 679 -11.82 -12.88 -19.57
N VAL A 680 -12.87 -13.63 -19.89
CA VAL A 680 -13.21 -13.97 -21.28
C VAL A 680 -13.44 -12.70 -22.10
N VAL A 681 -14.18 -11.72 -21.57
CA VAL A 681 -14.40 -10.44 -22.23
C VAL A 681 -13.07 -9.70 -22.44
N LEU A 682 -12.21 -9.61 -21.42
CA LEU A 682 -10.95 -8.89 -21.52
C LEU A 682 -9.98 -9.56 -22.51
N ILE A 683 -9.88 -10.89 -22.48
CA ILE A 683 -9.07 -11.67 -23.41
C ILE A 683 -9.57 -11.48 -24.85
N LEU A 684 -10.89 -11.50 -25.06
CA LEU A 684 -11.48 -11.25 -26.38
C LEU A 684 -11.28 -9.81 -26.84
N LEU A 685 -11.25 -8.83 -25.93
CA LEU A 685 -10.88 -7.45 -26.24
C LEU A 685 -9.42 -7.34 -26.67
N LEU A 686 -8.48 -8.04 -26.00
CA LEU A 686 -7.07 -8.11 -26.42
C LEU A 686 -6.93 -8.76 -27.80
N TRP A 687 -7.71 -9.82 -28.05
CA TRP A 687 -7.77 -10.43 -29.37
C TRP A 687 -8.29 -9.44 -30.43
N ALA A 688 -9.40 -8.75 -30.16
CA ALA A 688 -9.97 -7.76 -31.06
C ALA A 688 -9.01 -6.60 -31.32
N LEU A 689 -8.29 -6.15 -30.29
CA LEU A 689 -7.23 -5.15 -30.40
C LEU A 689 -6.13 -5.63 -31.35
N GLY A 690 -5.64 -6.87 -31.19
CA GLY A 690 -4.65 -7.45 -32.10
C GLY A 690 -5.15 -7.56 -33.54
N GLN A 691 -6.43 -7.91 -33.76
CA GLN A 691 -7.03 -7.92 -35.10
C GLN A 691 -7.12 -6.51 -35.71
N PHE A 692 -7.56 -5.53 -34.92
CA PHE A 692 -7.76 -4.16 -35.39
C PHE A 692 -6.43 -3.46 -35.69
N VAL A 693 -5.48 -3.56 -34.75
CA VAL A 693 -4.21 -2.82 -34.75
C VAL A 693 -3.18 -3.43 -35.70
N LEU A 694 -3.06 -4.76 -35.78
CA LEU A 694 -1.98 -5.42 -36.54
C LEU A 694 -2.44 -6.09 -37.85
N VAL A 695 -3.73 -6.37 -38.01
CA VAL A 695 -4.29 -6.98 -39.24
C VAL A 695 -5.05 -5.95 -40.09
N GLY A 696 -5.46 -4.81 -39.51
CA GLY A 696 -6.10 -3.71 -40.24
C GLY A 696 -7.50 -4.04 -40.75
N ARG A 697 -8.20 -5.00 -40.12
CA ARG A 697 -9.59 -5.32 -40.47
C ARG A 697 -10.52 -4.20 -39.97
N ARG A 698 -11.01 -3.39 -40.90
CA ARG A 698 -12.19 -2.53 -40.70
C ARG A 698 -13.46 -3.35 -40.79
#